data_AF-A0A6N6KHB4-F1
#
_entry.id   AF-A0A6N6KHB4-F1
#
_cell.length_a   1.000
_cell.length_b   1.000
_cell.length_c   1.000
_cell.angle_alpha   90.00
_cell.angle_beta   90.00
_cell.angle_gamma   90.00
#
_symmetry.space_group_name_H-M   'P 1'
#
loop_
_entity.id
_entity.type
_entity.pdbx_description
1 polymer ?
#
loop_
_entity_poly.entity_id
_entity_poly.type
_entity_poly.pdbx_seq_one_letter_code
_entity_poly.pdbx_strand_id
1 'polypeptide(L)'
;MATAVKDPPESSGGITSFKFKTTRVMPNTHTLTRDPFLIREVIAFPRVDEFYNLLQDRLHMEVEGYFLENNFTMLINALPRVEPTTITRYQDVPLIYAGIPRQRELLEGSVRNWKEELDEHWDFLDVTDLNSKTAVVSSQLFKAFYRGDYKLSDIPKVSMGNLADYFEAILYPDSSFKIATPRQHAEYHILQAYFNVMEDKYLSIPLVGFGEFDAIIHLVYSAADSDALNEKVIAKMIKSFSIMYENLILDWDLVGRNMEKSEAIQLSLSPVFYEYINKNPILKELKYDEYYKKYLLYFKERIRLNDRVIHSKVYSPYLKAAIISIMIDSYAHNISAHSLIALSWWFKRRADRIQNEKEIHLEETAELKEIVEEHLPQGYDQDRLFELIAPWMEGYFVKDNEDEYDVVKFPGSLDREIYPLIKFLMQKGAFWSGIARDNHFGGEAANLFDVLWEDFINNPLYLGTIAKSEDIFKISLCFTKYADQRKPRAEKITCFRPKQMFDEGVFVEIDIKNKRPGAKRNENGEYYIELDDGQKLWFSEHKELEEMSDFVSPGKDYAKIKSYLQSCNVFFPGEVVGRHSFFTMLENEIRNVKHYKGEDLKSIQQNGLKLFMSVQETNVRPAETEFEDIAPNELYRIGVWIGTPTQLKVDQMQPLVRRKFEALMGDIMDADTFAPRLGGSFQDKICAGMLFNNKFSLVQNGDDNPTRDTSNDSDRDISYFPWIIPATSPESAPHNDIEVCKRVKESDNEFNKKYNHERGYFKKYFHVWKAANIKQVNRMRQDDFVWENLARFRFISLFAPIGERQQLWEKVRSTGVIRIISQTQNLLEDQPKGYDILEAYKLWLREWISEDALQVNILVDGLLTGRMMFDKNTEEVFRYYNTDELAETETEYSGHQHTIHLAHGGFTSDNSLLRYRSHGIYRTYFMRDIHDGSPVSLLDTSRLIELFEILTTKITIFDNRIRQRIRNNDREDIFKEVLNISINSEEQPVQDKQGLWYGNWEDQKNEIAQSQFLILHLSFIEKLLLTKYGTHPDYADENIGLFIQEEIMPLISVNDTIRKNFILVITSGRGRTKWWKRLEEKREYI
;
A
#
# COMPACT_ATOMS: atom_id res chain seq x y z
N MET A 1 25.51 22.23 -61.20
CA MET A 1 24.65 21.17 -61.75
C MET A 1 23.34 21.22 -60.95
N ALA A 2 22.38 22.07 -61.31
CA ALA A 2 21.28 21.81 -62.29
C ALA A 2 20.57 20.48 -61.92
N THR A 3 19.28 20.38 -61.59
CA THR A 3 18.05 21.12 -61.95
C THR A 3 16.92 20.53 -61.07
N ALA A 4 16.10 21.33 -60.36
CA ALA A 4 14.69 21.68 -60.65
C ALA A 4 13.72 20.53 -61.02
N VAL A 5 12.54 20.45 -60.36
CA VAL A 5 11.16 20.57 -60.94
C VAL A 5 10.02 20.12 -59.98
N LYS A 6 9.12 21.08 -59.67
CA LYS A 6 7.64 21.11 -59.50
C LYS A 6 6.85 20.23 -58.48
N ASP A 7 6.12 20.93 -57.59
CA ASP A 7 4.83 20.60 -56.91
C ASP A 7 3.62 20.55 -57.90
N PRO A 8 2.33 20.18 -57.59
CA PRO A 8 1.55 20.31 -56.32
C PRO A 8 0.43 19.21 -56.10
N PRO A 9 -0.76 19.44 -55.46
CA PRO A 9 -1.08 19.49 -54.02
C PRO A 9 -2.21 18.51 -53.54
N GLU A 10 -2.46 18.50 -52.22
CA GLU A 10 -3.73 18.21 -51.48
C GLU A 10 -4.31 16.77 -51.28
N SER A 11 -4.48 16.45 -49.98
CA SER A 11 -5.70 15.97 -49.29
C SER A 11 -5.83 14.51 -48.81
N SER A 12 -6.37 14.42 -47.58
CA SER A 12 -7.13 13.32 -46.93
C SER A 12 -6.39 12.32 -46.00
N GLY A 13 -6.64 12.52 -44.69
CA GLY A 13 -6.95 11.53 -43.64
C GLY A 13 -6.15 10.23 -43.55
N GLY A 14 -5.31 10.10 -42.51
CA GLY A 14 -4.69 8.83 -42.14
C GLY A 14 -4.43 8.74 -40.64
N ILE A 15 -5.21 7.90 -39.96
CA ILE A 15 -5.13 7.52 -38.54
C ILE A 15 -3.71 7.02 -38.21
N THR A 16 -3.03 7.66 -37.25
CA THR A 16 -1.71 7.25 -36.76
C THR A 16 -1.80 5.94 -35.98
N SER A 17 -1.23 4.88 -36.56
CA SER A 17 -1.03 3.58 -35.95
C SER A 17 -0.05 3.65 -34.77
N PHE A 18 -0.50 3.23 -33.58
CA PHE A 18 0.36 2.96 -32.42
C PHE A 18 1.36 1.82 -32.75
N LYS A 19 2.66 2.13 -32.80
CA LYS A 19 3.74 1.14 -32.89
C LYS A 19 4.12 0.66 -31.49
N PHE A 20 3.72 -0.55 -31.13
CA PHE A 20 4.27 -1.26 -29.98
C PHE A 20 5.73 -1.66 -30.27
N LYS A 21 6.66 -1.23 -29.42
CA LYS A 21 8.02 -1.78 -29.35
C LYS A 21 7.96 -3.05 -28.48
N THR A 22 7.90 -4.22 -29.11
CA THR A 22 8.17 -5.51 -28.46
C THR A 22 9.66 -5.64 -28.18
N THR A 23 10.04 -5.61 -26.91
CA THR A 23 11.41 -5.83 -26.45
C THR A 23 11.70 -7.33 -26.45
N ARG A 24 12.56 -7.79 -27.37
CA ARG A 24 13.05 -9.17 -27.43
C ARG A 24 13.95 -9.46 -26.22
N VAL A 25 13.55 -10.38 -25.35
CA VAL A 25 14.47 -11.12 -24.49
C VAL A 25 14.79 -12.43 -25.21
N MET A 26 16.04 -12.59 -25.64
CA MET A 26 16.54 -13.86 -26.19
C MET A 26 17.05 -14.73 -25.04
N PRO A 27 16.59 -15.98 -24.88
CA PRO A 27 17.30 -16.94 -24.04
C PRO A 27 18.56 -17.43 -24.77
N ASN A 28 19.61 -17.66 -23.97
CA ASN A 28 20.96 -18.01 -24.42
C ASN A 28 21.00 -19.23 -25.37
N THR A 29 21.92 -19.11 -26.32
CA THR A 29 22.25 -20.02 -27.41
C THR A 29 22.77 -21.38 -26.94
N HIS A 30 22.06 -22.45 -27.29
CA HIS A 30 22.71 -23.64 -27.85
C HIS A 30 22.14 -23.92 -29.24
N THR A 31 23.08 -24.06 -30.17
CA THR A 31 22.96 -24.26 -31.61
C THR A 31 21.99 -25.35 -32.02
N LEU A 32 20.95 -24.97 -32.77
CA LEU A 32 20.41 -25.64 -33.95
C LEU A 32 19.44 -24.65 -34.60
N THR A 33 19.63 -24.36 -35.89
CA THR A 33 18.70 -23.59 -36.73
C THR A 33 17.31 -24.25 -36.68
N ARG A 34 16.46 -23.79 -35.76
CA ARG A 34 15.08 -24.27 -35.61
C ARG A 34 14.19 -23.41 -36.47
N ASP A 35 13.62 -24.01 -37.51
CA ASP A 35 12.41 -23.49 -38.10
C ASP A 35 11.37 -23.30 -36.96
N PRO A 36 10.89 -22.08 -36.68
CA PRO A 36 9.87 -21.83 -35.66
C PRO A 36 8.58 -22.61 -35.93
N PHE A 37 8.42 -23.18 -37.14
CA PHE A 37 7.34 -24.07 -37.49
C PHE A 37 7.47 -25.50 -36.92
N LEU A 38 8.45 -25.87 -36.09
CA LEU A 38 8.63 -27.28 -35.65
C LEU A 38 8.08 -27.64 -34.26
N ILE A 39 7.89 -26.67 -33.37
CA ILE A 39 7.65 -26.93 -31.94
C ILE A 39 6.40 -26.19 -31.48
N ARG A 40 5.51 -26.90 -30.78
CA ARG A 40 4.29 -26.36 -30.16
C ARG A 40 4.30 -26.62 -28.65
N GLU A 41 3.93 -25.62 -27.88
CA GLU A 41 3.65 -25.78 -26.45
C GLU A 41 2.17 -26.12 -26.23
N VAL A 42 1.90 -27.17 -25.47
CA VAL A 42 0.56 -27.58 -25.03
C VAL A 42 0.39 -27.14 -23.58
N ILE A 43 -0.62 -26.29 -23.36
CA ILE A 43 -0.92 -25.69 -22.05
C ILE A 43 -1.67 -26.71 -21.18
N ALA A 44 -1.29 -26.80 -19.90
CA ALA A 44 -1.99 -27.60 -18.89
C ALA A 44 -3.23 -26.88 -18.35
N PHE A 45 -4.25 -27.61 -17.92
CA PHE A 45 -5.44 -27.03 -17.30
C PHE A 45 -5.64 -27.58 -15.87
N PRO A 46 -5.98 -26.74 -14.89
CA PRO A 46 -6.42 -27.24 -13.60
C PRO A 46 -7.75 -27.98 -13.77
N ARG A 47 -7.92 -29.05 -12.98
CA ARG A 47 -9.11 -29.92 -13.02
C ARG A 47 -9.45 -30.36 -14.45
N VAL A 48 -8.45 -30.91 -15.14
CA VAL A 48 -8.53 -31.28 -16.55
C VAL A 48 -9.68 -32.27 -16.84
N ASP A 49 -10.04 -33.12 -15.89
CA ASP A 49 -11.16 -34.06 -16.04
C ASP A 49 -12.51 -33.33 -16.08
N GLU A 50 -12.71 -32.33 -15.20
CA GLU A 50 -13.88 -31.45 -15.24
C GLU A 50 -13.94 -30.67 -16.57
N PHE A 51 -12.79 -30.21 -17.07
CA PHE A 51 -12.71 -29.51 -18.36
C PHE A 51 -13.18 -30.40 -19.50
N TYR A 52 -12.68 -31.63 -19.56
CA TYR A 52 -13.05 -32.57 -20.62
C TYR A 52 -14.47 -33.08 -20.50
N ASN A 53 -15.00 -33.25 -19.28
CA ASN A 53 -16.41 -33.56 -19.08
C ASN A 53 -17.30 -32.42 -19.60
N LEU A 54 -16.96 -31.16 -19.32
CA LEU A 54 -17.74 -30.03 -19.83
C LEU A 54 -17.59 -29.86 -21.35
N LEU A 55 -16.41 -30.16 -21.90
CA LEU A 55 -16.21 -30.20 -23.35
C LEU A 55 -17.13 -31.25 -23.99
N GLN A 56 -17.16 -32.46 -23.44
CA GLN A 56 -18.03 -33.55 -23.88
C GLN A 56 -19.49 -33.09 -23.93
N ASP A 57 -19.98 -32.44 -22.86
CA ASP A 57 -21.32 -31.88 -22.81
C ASP A 57 -21.59 -30.85 -23.90
N ARG A 58 -20.71 -29.84 -24.01
CA ARG A 58 -20.89 -28.74 -24.96
C ARG A 58 -20.95 -29.24 -26.40
N LEU A 59 -20.09 -30.19 -26.75
CA LEU A 59 -20.05 -30.77 -28.08
C LEU A 59 -21.26 -31.70 -28.33
N HIS A 60 -21.67 -32.49 -27.35
CA HIS A 60 -22.86 -33.33 -27.46
C HIS A 60 -24.13 -32.48 -27.70
N MET A 61 -24.31 -31.40 -26.94
CA MET A 61 -25.41 -30.46 -27.12
C MET A 61 -25.45 -29.85 -28.52
N GLU A 62 -24.29 -29.54 -29.10
CA GLU A 62 -24.21 -29.01 -30.46
C GLU A 62 -24.64 -30.05 -31.51
N VAL A 63 -24.23 -31.31 -31.35
CA VAL A 63 -24.62 -32.39 -32.28
C VAL A 63 -26.12 -32.68 -32.22
N GLU A 64 -26.65 -32.84 -31.01
CA GLU A 64 -28.07 -33.12 -30.76
C GLU A 64 -28.96 -31.95 -31.22
N GLY A 65 -28.51 -30.72 -31.04
CA GLY A 65 -29.30 -29.53 -31.40
C GLY A 65 -29.34 -29.22 -32.90
N TYR A 66 -28.32 -29.61 -33.67
CA TYR A 66 -28.12 -29.05 -35.02
C TYR A 66 -27.67 -30.03 -36.11
N PHE A 67 -27.25 -31.27 -35.78
CA PHE A 67 -26.57 -32.12 -36.75
C PHE A 67 -27.14 -33.53 -36.90
N LEU A 68 -27.59 -34.19 -35.83
CA LEU A 68 -28.13 -35.55 -35.87
C LEU A 68 -29.50 -35.61 -35.19
N GLU A 69 -30.41 -36.40 -35.76
CA GLU A 69 -31.78 -36.58 -35.23
C GLU A 69 -31.95 -37.91 -34.49
N ASN A 70 -31.09 -38.91 -34.75
CA ASN A 70 -31.12 -40.22 -34.10
C ASN A 70 -30.00 -40.36 -33.06
N ASN A 71 -30.01 -41.49 -32.33
CA ASN A 71 -29.02 -41.78 -31.29
C ASN A 71 -27.58 -41.72 -31.84
N PHE A 72 -26.71 -41.04 -31.09
CA PHE A 72 -25.28 -40.93 -31.38
C PHE A 72 -24.47 -40.94 -30.07
N THR A 73 -23.17 -41.19 -30.18
CA THR A 73 -22.21 -40.99 -29.11
C THR A 73 -20.90 -40.46 -29.68
N MET A 74 -20.08 -39.86 -28.83
CA MET A 74 -18.82 -39.24 -29.23
C MET A 74 -17.69 -39.67 -28.32
N LEU A 75 -16.61 -40.21 -28.89
CA LEU A 75 -15.35 -40.50 -28.20
C LEU A 75 -14.33 -39.41 -28.57
N ILE A 76 -13.84 -38.66 -27.58
CA ILE A 76 -12.83 -37.60 -27.80
C ILE A 76 -11.44 -38.16 -27.47
N ASN A 77 -10.54 -38.18 -28.45
CA ASN A 77 -9.14 -38.52 -28.28
C ASN A 77 -8.29 -37.24 -28.34
N ALA A 78 -7.97 -36.68 -27.17
CA ALA A 78 -7.36 -35.36 -27.03
C ALA A 78 -5.91 -35.41 -26.56
N LEU A 79 -5.17 -34.31 -26.74
CA LEU A 79 -3.86 -34.13 -26.12
C LEU A 79 -3.98 -34.14 -24.58
N PRO A 80 -3.06 -34.77 -23.84
CA PRO A 80 -3.04 -34.68 -22.39
C PRO A 80 -2.72 -33.24 -21.97
N ARG A 81 -3.52 -32.70 -21.05
CA ARG A 81 -3.37 -31.33 -20.52
C ARG A 81 -3.20 -31.31 -18.99
N VAL A 82 -2.68 -32.40 -18.43
CA VAL A 82 -2.36 -32.53 -17.00
C VAL A 82 -1.16 -31.66 -16.63
N GLU A 83 -0.13 -31.66 -17.49
CA GLU A 83 1.10 -30.89 -17.30
C GLU A 83 1.53 -30.20 -18.62
N PRO A 84 2.30 -29.09 -18.55
CA PRO A 84 2.78 -28.43 -19.74
C PRO A 84 3.73 -29.34 -20.52
N THR A 85 3.43 -29.55 -21.80
CA THR A 85 4.29 -30.37 -22.66
C THR A 85 4.65 -29.62 -23.93
N THR A 86 5.82 -29.93 -24.47
CA THR A 86 6.25 -29.39 -25.76
C THR A 86 6.23 -30.53 -26.77
N ILE A 87 5.39 -30.40 -27.79
CA ILE A 87 5.25 -31.41 -28.85
C ILE A 87 5.95 -30.94 -30.11
N THR A 88 6.63 -31.85 -30.80
CA THR A 88 7.16 -31.56 -32.14
C THR A 88 6.16 -31.99 -33.19
N ARG A 89 5.96 -31.11 -34.17
CA ARG A 89 4.90 -31.20 -35.20
C ARG A 89 4.98 -32.41 -36.14
N TYR A 90 6.01 -33.26 -36.02
CA TYR A 90 6.24 -34.44 -36.87
C TYR A 90 6.42 -35.75 -36.11
N GLN A 91 6.50 -35.71 -34.77
CA GLN A 91 6.60 -36.91 -33.93
C GLN A 91 5.21 -37.45 -33.58
N ASP A 92 5.18 -38.71 -33.16
CA ASP A 92 3.96 -39.31 -32.62
C ASP A 92 3.68 -38.69 -31.24
N VAL A 93 2.47 -38.15 -31.06
CA VAL A 93 2.07 -37.49 -29.82
C VAL A 93 1.13 -38.41 -29.05
N PRO A 94 1.32 -38.60 -27.74
CA PRO A 94 0.38 -39.36 -26.93
C PRO A 94 -0.96 -38.61 -26.85
N LEU A 95 -2.07 -39.35 -27.01
CA LEU A 95 -3.43 -38.86 -26.80
C LEU A 95 -4.02 -39.56 -25.57
N ILE A 96 -5.15 -39.08 -25.08
CA ILE A 96 -5.94 -39.70 -24.01
C ILE A 96 -7.41 -39.72 -24.41
N TYR A 97 -8.20 -40.60 -23.81
CA TYR A 97 -9.64 -40.44 -23.83
C TYR A 97 -10.05 -39.29 -22.93
N ALA A 98 -10.71 -38.30 -23.52
CA ALA A 98 -11.16 -37.11 -22.82
C ALA A 98 -12.67 -37.21 -22.51
N GLY A 99 -13.03 -37.08 -21.24
CA GLY A 99 -14.43 -36.92 -20.82
C GLY A 99 -15.23 -38.23 -20.73
N ILE A 100 -14.56 -39.37 -20.50
CA ILE A 100 -15.18 -40.70 -20.41
C ILE A 100 -16.31 -40.75 -19.37
N PRO A 101 -16.15 -40.25 -18.13
CA PRO A 101 -17.24 -40.28 -17.14
C PRO A 101 -18.49 -39.60 -17.67
N ARG A 102 -18.35 -38.45 -18.34
CA ARG A 102 -19.49 -37.72 -18.86
C ARG A 102 -20.09 -38.36 -20.11
N GLN A 103 -19.25 -38.93 -20.98
CA GLN A 103 -19.74 -39.69 -22.12
C GLN A 103 -20.61 -40.87 -21.68
N ARG A 104 -20.18 -41.61 -20.65
CA ARG A 104 -20.96 -42.70 -20.08
C ARG A 104 -22.31 -42.20 -19.55
N GLU A 105 -22.33 -41.08 -18.83
CA GLU A 105 -23.59 -40.49 -18.36
C GLU A 105 -24.53 -40.09 -19.49
N LEU A 106 -23.99 -39.57 -20.60
CA LEU A 106 -24.80 -39.20 -21.77
C LEU A 106 -25.35 -40.43 -22.50
N LEU A 107 -24.59 -41.54 -22.52
CA LEU A 107 -24.98 -42.77 -23.22
C LEU A 107 -25.88 -43.70 -22.38
N GLU A 108 -25.61 -43.85 -21.08
CA GLU A 108 -26.31 -44.77 -20.16
C GLU A 108 -27.33 -44.05 -19.26
N GLY A 109 -27.30 -42.71 -19.21
CA GLY A 109 -28.08 -41.90 -18.28
C GLY A 109 -27.44 -41.80 -16.90
N SER A 110 -28.27 -41.53 -15.88
CA SER A 110 -27.78 -41.37 -14.50
C SER A 110 -27.11 -42.64 -13.97
N VAL A 111 -26.17 -42.50 -13.02
CA VAL A 111 -25.41 -43.61 -12.37
C VAL A 111 -26.27 -44.80 -11.94
N ARG A 112 -27.55 -44.59 -11.62
CA ARG A 112 -28.50 -45.66 -11.23
C ARG A 112 -28.90 -46.60 -12.38
N ASN A 113 -28.67 -46.20 -13.62
CA ASN A 113 -29.02 -46.93 -14.84
C ASN A 113 -27.80 -47.55 -15.52
N TRP A 114 -26.62 -47.41 -14.92
CA TRP A 114 -25.39 -47.94 -15.48
C TRP A 114 -25.41 -49.45 -15.52
N LYS A 115 -24.93 -50.01 -16.64
CA LYS A 115 -24.82 -51.46 -16.80
C LYS A 115 -23.52 -51.94 -16.14
N GLU A 116 -23.62 -52.68 -15.04
CA GLU A 116 -22.45 -53.20 -14.30
C GLU A 116 -21.51 -54.02 -15.19
N GLU A 117 -22.06 -54.73 -16.18
CA GLU A 117 -21.29 -55.52 -17.17
C GLU A 117 -20.38 -54.68 -18.09
N LEU A 118 -20.57 -53.35 -18.13
CA LEU A 118 -19.73 -52.43 -18.91
C LEU A 118 -18.70 -51.68 -18.05
N ASP A 119 -18.73 -51.83 -16.73
CA ASP A 119 -17.84 -51.10 -15.80
C ASP A 119 -16.37 -51.33 -16.13
N GLU A 120 -15.97 -52.59 -16.33
CA GLU A 120 -14.57 -52.93 -16.64
C GLU A 120 -14.09 -52.31 -17.95
N HIS A 121 -14.98 -52.08 -18.91
CA HIS A 121 -14.65 -51.49 -20.21
C HIS A 121 -14.55 -49.98 -20.11
N TRP A 122 -15.46 -49.32 -19.38
CA TRP A 122 -15.40 -47.88 -19.14
C TRP A 122 -14.17 -47.49 -18.31
N ASP A 123 -13.91 -48.21 -17.21
CA ASP A 123 -12.74 -48.01 -16.36
C ASP A 123 -11.45 -48.21 -17.16
N PHE A 124 -11.43 -49.22 -18.04
CA PHE A 124 -10.28 -49.45 -18.92
C PHE A 124 -10.03 -48.27 -19.86
N LEU A 125 -11.08 -47.69 -20.48
CA LEU A 125 -10.90 -46.53 -21.37
C LEU A 125 -10.46 -45.28 -20.61
N ASP A 126 -10.95 -45.05 -19.39
CA ASP A 126 -10.63 -43.86 -18.58
C ASP A 126 -9.14 -43.81 -18.17
N VAL A 127 -8.53 -44.96 -17.87
CA VAL A 127 -7.13 -45.03 -17.42
C VAL A 127 -6.11 -45.31 -18.54
N THR A 128 -6.54 -45.43 -19.79
CA THR A 128 -5.66 -45.83 -20.91
C THR A 128 -5.04 -44.63 -21.64
N ASP A 129 -3.71 -44.51 -21.58
CA ASP A 129 -2.93 -43.62 -22.46
C ASP A 129 -2.85 -44.17 -23.90
N LEU A 130 -3.08 -43.30 -24.89
CA LEU A 130 -3.05 -43.64 -26.31
C LEU A 130 -1.67 -43.33 -26.90
N ASN A 131 -0.89 -44.36 -27.24
CA ASN A 131 0.38 -44.21 -27.97
C ASN A 131 0.25 -44.77 -29.40
N SER A 132 1.26 -44.50 -30.26
CA SER A 132 1.21 -44.88 -31.68
C SER A 132 1.16 -46.40 -31.95
N LYS A 133 1.34 -47.24 -30.92
CA LYS A 133 1.17 -48.70 -31.01
C LYS A 133 -0.24 -49.16 -30.62
N THR A 134 -0.97 -48.40 -29.81
CA THR A 134 -2.30 -48.79 -29.26
C THR A 134 -3.47 -48.04 -29.90
N ALA A 135 -3.24 -46.89 -30.55
CA ALA A 135 -4.28 -46.03 -31.12
C ALA A 135 -4.05 -45.71 -32.61
N VAL A 136 -3.86 -46.74 -33.43
CA VAL A 136 -3.40 -46.62 -34.83
C VAL A 136 -4.25 -45.63 -35.64
N VAL A 137 -5.59 -45.68 -35.57
CA VAL A 137 -6.47 -44.82 -36.37
C VAL A 137 -6.43 -43.36 -35.90
N SER A 138 -6.62 -43.10 -34.60
CA SER A 138 -6.65 -41.75 -34.03
C SER A 138 -5.29 -41.05 -34.17
N SER A 139 -4.19 -41.76 -33.87
CA SER A 139 -2.83 -41.21 -34.01
C SER A 139 -2.44 -40.99 -35.48
N GLN A 140 -2.85 -41.85 -36.41
CA GLN A 140 -2.61 -41.64 -37.85
C GLN A 140 -3.41 -40.46 -38.40
N LEU A 141 -4.69 -40.35 -38.06
CA LEU A 141 -5.55 -39.25 -38.51
C LEU A 141 -5.08 -37.91 -37.91
N PHE A 142 -4.76 -37.89 -36.62
CA PHE A 142 -4.19 -36.69 -35.97
C PHE A 142 -2.94 -36.22 -36.70
N LYS A 143 -2.00 -37.13 -36.98
CA LYS A 143 -0.76 -36.84 -37.70
C LYS A 143 -1.00 -36.36 -39.14
N ALA A 144 -1.94 -36.98 -39.85
CA ALA A 144 -2.24 -36.64 -41.23
C ALA A 144 -2.94 -35.28 -41.36
N PHE A 145 -3.90 -34.98 -40.48
CA PHE A 145 -4.53 -33.66 -40.42
C PHE A 145 -3.51 -32.58 -40.05
N TYR A 146 -2.63 -32.88 -39.09
CA TYR A 146 -1.58 -31.97 -38.66
C TYR A 146 -0.60 -31.62 -39.79
N ARG A 147 -0.17 -32.62 -40.58
CA ARG A 147 0.74 -32.44 -41.73
C ARG A 147 0.08 -31.78 -42.95
N GLY A 148 -1.25 -31.72 -42.97
CA GLY A 148 -2.01 -31.21 -44.11
C GLY A 148 -2.04 -32.21 -45.27
N ASP A 149 -1.98 -33.51 -44.98
CA ASP A 149 -2.01 -34.58 -45.99
C ASP A 149 -3.40 -34.72 -46.65
N TYR A 150 -4.44 -34.17 -46.01
CA TYR A 150 -5.84 -34.21 -46.45
C TYR A 150 -6.46 -32.82 -46.62
N LYS A 151 -7.42 -32.71 -47.54
CA LYS A 151 -8.33 -31.56 -47.70
C LYS A 151 -9.67 -31.85 -47.05
N LEU A 152 -10.53 -30.84 -46.92
CA LEU A 152 -11.87 -30.99 -46.34
C LEU A 152 -12.72 -32.03 -47.10
N SER A 153 -12.61 -32.05 -48.42
CA SER A 153 -13.30 -33.01 -49.30
C SER A 153 -12.82 -34.46 -49.14
N ASP A 154 -11.66 -34.67 -48.51
CA ASP A 154 -11.09 -36.00 -48.29
C ASP A 154 -11.61 -36.63 -46.99
N ILE A 155 -12.04 -35.81 -46.01
CA ILE A 155 -12.53 -36.26 -44.69
C ILE A 155 -13.62 -37.34 -44.83
N PRO A 156 -14.72 -37.15 -45.60
CA PRO A 156 -15.75 -38.19 -45.74
C PRO A 156 -15.23 -39.52 -46.32
N LYS A 157 -14.10 -39.51 -47.05
CA LYS A 157 -13.52 -40.70 -47.69
C LYS A 157 -12.54 -41.42 -46.79
N VAL A 158 -11.80 -40.68 -45.96
CA VAL A 158 -10.69 -41.22 -45.15
C VAL A 158 -11.05 -41.44 -43.69
N SER A 159 -12.15 -40.84 -43.22
CA SER A 159 -12.52 -40.84 -41.81
C SER A 159 -13.95 -41.30 -41.51
N MET A 160 -14.70 -41.72 -42.53
CA MET A 160 -16.02 -42.33 -42.38
C MET A 160 -15.96 -43.83 -42.72
N GLY A 161 -16.58 -44.66 -41.90
CA GLY A 161 -16.62 -46.11 -42.11
C GLY A 161 -17.75 -46.79 -41.33
N ASN A 162 -17.95 -48.08 -41.57
CA ASN A 162 -18.92 -48.88 -40.80
C ASN A 162 -18.27 -49.44 -39.54
N LEU A 163 -19.03 -49.58 -38.46
CA LEU A 163 -18.52 -50.20 -37.23
C LEU A 163 -18.10 -51.66 -37.46
N ALA A 164 -18.77 -52.39 -38.36
CA ALA A 164 -18.43 -53.75 -38.74
C ALA A 164 -16.99 -53.88 -39.27
N ASP A 165 -16.56 -52.92 -40.09
CA ASP A 165 -15.21 -52.89 -40.66
C ASP A 165 -14.17 -52.53 -39.60
N TYR A 166 -14.53 -51.66 -38.65
CA TYR A 166 -13.66 -51.27 -37.54
C TYR A 166 -13.43 -52.43 -36.55
N PHE A 167 -14.46 -53.22 -36.29
CA PHE A 167 -14.44 -54.38 -35.38
C PHE A 167 -14.29 -55.73 -36.09
N GLU A 168 -13.87 -55.74 -37.36
CA GLU A 168 -13.69 -56.95 -38.18
C GLU A 168 -12.89 -58.05 -37.46
N ALA A 169 -11.83 -57.67 -36.75
CA ALA A 169 -10.96 -58.60 -36.00
C ALA A 169 -11.65 -59.27 -34.79
N ILE A 170 -12.74 -58.67 -34.28
CA ILE A 170 -13.55 -59.19 -33.18
C ILE A 170 -14.73 -60.02 -33.73
N LEU A 171 -15.36 -59.53 -34.79
CA LEU A 171 -16.52 -60.17 -35.42
C LEU A 171 -16.15 -61.44 -36.18
N TYR A 172 -14.97 -61.46 -36.80
CA TYR A 172 -14.50 -62.56 -37.64
C TYR A 172 -13.03 -62.97 -37.34
N PRO A 173 -12.76 -63.49 -36.14
CA PRO A 173 -11.41 -63.76 -35.65
C PRO A 173 -10.63 -64.76 -36.52
N ASP A 174 -11.32 -65.69 -37.20
CA ASP A 174 -10.69 -66.70 -38.06
C ASP A 174 -10.38 -66.22 -39.49
N SER A 175 -10.93 -65.08 -39.91
CA SER A 175 -10.79 -64.55 -41.28
C SER A 175 -10.04 -63.22 -41.37
N SER A 176 -9.86 -62.54 -40.24
CA SER A 176 -9.11 -61.29 -40.18
C SER A 176 -7.61 -61.55 -40.04
N PHE A 177 -6.80 -60.96 -40.92
CA PHE A 177 -5.34 -60.90 -40.72
C PHE A 177 -4.92 -59.90 -39.62
N LYS A 178 -5.87 -59.24 -38.96
CA LYS A 178 -5.65 -58.21 -37.93
C LYS A 178 -6.00 -58.79 -36.55
N ILE A 179 -5.20 -58.45 -35.54
CA ILE A 179 -5.48 -58.78 -34.14
C ILE A 179 -6.19 -57.58 -33.51
N ALA A 180 -7.36 -57.82 -32.91
CA ALA A 180 -8.09 -56.79 -32.18
C ALA A 180 -7.28 -56.32 -30.97
N THR A 181 -7.18 -55.01 -30.79
CA THR A 181 -6.53 -54.43 -29.61
C THR A 181 -7.43 -54.55 -28.38
N PRO A 182 -6.89 -54.61 -27.15
CA PRO A 182 -7.70 -54.58 -25.92
C PRO A 182 -8.64 -53.37 -25.85
N ARG A 183 -8.23 -52.25 -26.45
CA ARG A 183 -9.07 -51.06 -26.64
C ARG A 183 -10.28 -51.33 -27.52
N GLN A 184 -10.08 -51.94 -28.69
CA GLN A 184 -11.18 -52.28 -29.58
C GLN A 184 -12.16 -53.26 -28.91
N HIS A 185 -11.68 -54.15 -28.04
CA HIS A 185 -12.57 -54.97 -27.22
C HIS A 185 -13.43 -54.12 -26.27
N ALA A 186 -12.84 -53.20 -25.53
CA ALA A 186 -13.59 -52.30 -24.64
C ALA A 186 -14.60 -51.41 -25.41
N GLU A 187 -14.16 -50.78 -26.50
CA GLU A 187 -15.04 -49.97 -27.38
C GLU A 187 -16.17 -50.83 -27.98
N TYR A 188 -15.88 -52.07 -28.40
CA TYR A 188 -16.87 -52.99 -28.97
C TYR A 188 -17.97 -53.32 -27.97
N HIS A 189 -17.60 -53.74 -26.75
CA HIS A 189 -18.58 -54.10 -25.72
C HIS A 189 -19.47 -52.93 -25.32
N ILE A 190 -18.89 -51.72 -25.23
CA ILE A 190 -19.66 -50.49 -24.98
C ILE A 190 -20.60 -50.19 -26.15
N LEU A 191 -20.08 -50.11 -27.38
CA LEU A 191 -20.88 -49.69 -28.54
C LEU A 191 -21.94 -50.73 -28.92
N GLN A 192 -21.66 -52.03 -28.79
CA GLN A 192 -22.63 -53.10 -29.09
C GLN A 192 -23.87 -53.01 -28.19
N ALA A 193 -23.74 -52.47 -26.98
CA ALA A 193 -24.85 -52.35 -26.04
C ALA A 193 -25.88 -51.27 -26.44
N TYR A 194 -25.53 -50.35 -27.36
CA TYR A 194 -26.34 -49.19 -27.72
C TYR A 194 -26.48 -48.95 -29.23
N PHE A 195 -25.60 -49.54 -30.06
CA PHE A 195 -25.57 -49.36 -31.52
C PHE A 195 -25.57 -50.72 -32.24
N ASN A 196 -26.14 -50.75 -33.45
CA ASN A 196 -26.06 -51.90 -34.33
C ASN A 196 -24.71 -51.93 -35.03
N VAL A 197 -23.75 -52.67 -34.48
CA VAL A 197 -22.37 -52.78 -35.02
C VAL A 197 -22.32 -53.18 -36.50
N MET A 198 -23.32 -53.92 -37.00
CA MET A 198 -23.35 -54.36 -38.40
C MET A 198 -23.77 -53.27 -39.39
N GLU A 199 -24.52 -52.26 -38.94
CA GLU A 199 -25.16 -51.26 -39.81
C GLU A 199 -24.69 -49.84 -39.52
N ASP A 200 -24.48 -49.51 -38.24
CA ASP A 200 -24.14 -48.17 -37.80
C ASP A 200 -22.71 -47.76 -38.16
N LYS A 201 -22.49 -46.46 -38.22
CA LYS A 201 -21.31 -45.86 -38.82
C LYS A 201 -20.57 -44.98 -37.82
N TYR A 202 -19.32 -44.70 -38.16
CA TYR A 202 -18.52 -43.70 -37.46
C TYR A 202 -17.98 -42.65 -38.42
N LEU A 203 -17.77 -41.44 -37.90
CA LEU A 203 -17.12 -40.31 -38.57
C LEU A 203 -16.05 -39.76 -37.62
N SER A 204 -14.82 -39.63 -38.10
CA SER A 204 -13.73 -39.04 -37.32
C SER A 204 -13.38 -37.65 -37.86
N ILE A 205 -13.41 -36.62 -37.02
CA ILE A 205 -13.10 -35.24 -37.40
C ILE A 205 -12.05 -34.61 -36.48
N PRO A 206 -11.26 -33.66 -36.99
CA PRO A 206 -10.33 -32.90 -36.15
C PRO A 206 -11.07 -31.91 -35.24
N LEU A 207 -10.62 -31.79 -33.99
CA LEU A 207 -10.91 -30.63 -33.14
C LEU A 207 -9.81 -29.60 -33.32
N VAL A 208 -10.19 -28.41 -33.78
CA VAL A 208 -9.27 -27.28 -33.98
C VAL A 208 -9.44 -26.28 -32.84
N GLY A 209 -8.35 -25.89 -32.19
CA GLY A 209 -8.32 -24.82 -31.19
C GLY A 209 -7.24 -23.82 -31.53
N PHE A 210 -7.61 -22.55 -31.69
CA PHE A 210 -6.68 -21.45 -32.02
C PHE A 210 -5.76 -21.78 -33.20
N GLY A 211 -6.34 -22.27 -34.30
CA GLY A 211 -5.64 -22.62 -35.54
C GLY A 211 -4.74 -23.86 -35.47
N GLU A 212 -4.79 -24.63 -34.39
CA GLU A 212 -4.00 -25.86 -34.18
C GLU A 212 -4.93 -27.06 -33.91
N PHE A 213 -4.45 -28.29 -34.18
CA PHE A 213 -5.23 -29.51 -33.93
C PHE A 213 -4.99 -30.03 -32.51
N ASP A 214 -6.08 -30.25 -31.75
CA ASP A 214 -6.04 -30.60 -30.33
C ASP A 214 -6.66 -31.94 -29.97
N ALA A 215 -7.52 -32.48 -30.83
CA ALA A 215 -8.10 -33.80 -30.65
C ALA A 215 -8.58 -34.40 -31.97
N ILE A 216 -8.84 -35.70 -31.95
CA ILE A 216 -9.71 -36.38 -32.92
C ILE A 216 -11.00 -36.75 -32.20
N ILE A 217 -12.11 -36.37 -32.80
CA ILE A 217 -13.44 -36.70 -32.32
C ILE A 217 -14.00 -37.81 -33.18
N HIS A 218 -14.36 -38.94 -32.57
CA HIS A 218 -15.02 -40.06 -33.23
C HIS A 218 -16.50 -40.03 -32.88
N LEU A 219 -17.32 -39.64 -33.86
CA LEU A 219 -18.77 -39.61 -33.77
C LEU A 219 -19.32 -40.95 -34.27
N VAL A 220 -19.99 -41.71 -33.41
CA VAL A 220 -20.70 -42.94 -33.76
C VAL A 220 -22.19 -42.62 -33.85
N TYR A 221 -22.83 -42.98 -34.96
CA TYR A 221 -24.18 -42.54 -35.27
C TYR A 221 -24.95 -43.60 -36.06
N SER A 222 -26.27 -43.52 -36.02
CA SER A 222 -27.13 -44.45 -36.73
C SER A 222 -26.97 -44.37 -38.24
N ALA A 223 -27.00 -45.51 -38.95
CA ALA A 223 -26.96 -45.55 -40.41
C ALA A 223 -27.98 -44.63 -41.09
N ALA A 224 -29.12 -44.38 -40.44
CA ALA A 224 -30.20 -43.50 -40.91
C ALA A 224 -29.76 -42.04 -41.11
N ASP A 225 -28.76 -41.55 -40.35
CA ASP A 225 -28.27 -40.17 -40.45
C ASP A 225 -27.12 -40.00 -41.45
N SER A 226 -26.71 -41.07 -42.14
CA SER A 226 -25.55 -41.04 -43.03
C SER A 226 -25.68 -40.05 -44.19
N ASP A 227 -26.89 -39.83 -44.71
CA ASP A 227 -27.13 -38.89 -45.81
C ASP A 227 -27.08 -37.42 -45.35
N ALA A 228 -27.26 -37.16 -44.04
CA ALA A 228 -27.18 -35.83 -43.46
C ALA A 228 -25.73 -35.33 -43.35
N LEU A 229 -24.75 -36.24 -43.23
CA LEU A 229 -23.33 -35.91 -43.00
C LEU A 229 -22.54 -35.73 -44.31
N ASN A 230 -22.89 -34.71 -45.09
CA ASN A 230 -22.11 -34.29 -46.26
C ASN A 230 -20.96 -33.33 -45.88
N GLU A 231 -20.06 -33.04 -46.85
CA GLU A 231 -18.90 -32.16 -46.67
C GLU A 231 -19.24 -30.80 -46.03
N LYS A 232 -20.35 -30.17 -46.42
CA LYS A 232 -20.76 -28.87 -45.86
C LYS A 232 -21.17 -28.97 -44.40
N VAL A 233 -21.85 -30.04 -44.04
CA VAL A 233 -22.29 -30.30 -42.66
C VAL A 233 -21.09 -30.59 -41.77
N ILE A 234 -20.16 -31.42 -42.26
CA ILE A 234 -18.88 -31.71 -41.58
C ILE A 234 -18.07 -30.42 -41.38
N ALA A 235 -17.99 -29.56 -42.39
CA ALA A 235 -17.31 -28.26 -42.29
C ALA A 235 -17.93 -27.36 -41.21
N LYS A 236 -19.27 -27.33 -41.14
CA LYS A 236 -20.01 -26.56 -40.13
C LYS A 236 -19.79 -27.14 -38.73
N MET A 237 -19.78 -28.47 -38.60
CA MET A 237 -19.54 -29.17 -37.34
C MET A 237 -18.14 -28.90 -36.80
N ILE A 238 -17.09 -29.03 -37.62
CA ILE A 238 -15.71 -28.70 -37.23
C ILE A 238 -15.62 -27.26 -36.71
N LYS A 239 -16.26 -26.29 -37.40
CA LYS A 239 -16.29 -24.90 -36.94
C LYS A 239 -17.04 -24.71 -35.63
N SER A 240 -18.21 -25.32 -35.46
CA SER A 240 -19.00 -25.19 -34.22
C SER A 240 -18.21 -25.74 -33.04
N PHE A 241 -17.59 -26.90 -33.23
CA PHE A 241 -16.76 -27.54 -32.21
C PHE A 241 -15.57 -26.67 -31.82
N SER A 242 -14.91 -26.07 -32.79
CA SER A 242 -13.83 -25.11 -32.54
C SER A 242 -14.30 -23.89 -31.76
N ILE A 243 -15.46 -23.31 -32.08
CA ILE A 243 -16.02 -22.17 -31.34
C ILE A 243 -16.31 -22.57 -29.88
N MET A 244 -16.93 -23.72 -29.66
CA MET A 244 -17.26 -24.20 -28.31
C MET A 244 -16.01 -24.49 -27.49
N TYR A 245 -15.02 -25.11 -28.11
CA TYR A 245 -13.75 -25.44 -27.48
C TYR A 245 -12.91 -24.20 -27.15
N GLU A 246 -12.77 -23.26 -28.09
CA GLU A 246 -12.04 -22.01 -27.88
C GLU A 246 -12.70 -21.14 -26.80
N ASN A 247 -14.03 -21.02 -26.82
CA ASN A 247 -14.74 -20.30 -25.76
C ASN A 247 -14.58 -21.00 -24.41
N LEU A 248 -14.64 -22.34 -24.38
CA LEU A 248 -14.39 -23.08 -23.15
C LEU A 248 -12.98 -22.83 -22.63
N ILE A 249 -11.94 -22.84 -23.48
CA ILE A 249 -10.58 -22.50 -23.06
C ILE A 249 -10.48 -21.06 -22.52
N LEU A 250 -11.17 -20.10 -23.14
CA LEU A 250 -11.18 -18.71 -22.68
C LEU A 250 -11.94 -18.52 -21.36
N ASP A 251 -12.92 -19.38 -21.09
CA ASP A 251 -13.72 -19.41 -19.86
C ASP A 251 -13.06 -20.22 -18.74
N TRP A 252 -12.24 -21.21 -19.08
CA TRP A 252 -11.70 -22.21 -18.16
C TRP A 252 -10.36 -21.81 -17.60
N ASP A 253 -10.29 -21.56 -16.30
CA ASP A 253 -9.10 -21.34 -15.45
C ASP A 253 -7.77 -21.06 -16.20
N LEU A 254 -7.81 -20.04 -17.06
CA LEU A 254 -6.66 -19.18 -17.36
C LEU A 254 -6.36 -18.27 -16.15
N VAL A 255 -6.98 -18.55 -14.99
CA VAL A 255 -6.90 -17.84 -13.73
C VAL A 255 -6.15 -18.74 -12.73
N GLY A 256 -5.16 -18.17 -12.04
CA GLY A 256 -4.36 -18.87 -11.03
C GLY A 256 -3.02 -19.36 -11.57
N ARG A 257 -2.82 -20.68 -11.71
CA ARG A 257 -1.49 -21.30 -11.98
C ARG A 257 -0.97 -21.16 -13.42
N ASN A 258 -1.79 -20.74 -14.37
CA ASN A 258 -1.44 -20.64 -15.80
C ASN A 258 -1.14 -19.20 -16.28
N MET A 259 -0.89 -18.30 -15.34
CA MET A 259 -0.75 -16.85 -15.52
C MET A 259 0.35 -16.44 -16.52
N GLU A 260 1.36 -17.27 -16.72
CA GLU A 260 2.47 -17.02 -17.65
C GLU A 260 2.18 -17.44 -19.11
N LYS A 261 1.02 -18.05 -19.39
CA LYS A 261 0.76 -18.72 -20.69
C LYS A 261 -0.32 -18.06 -21.55
N SER A 262 -0.84 -16.91 -21.16
CA SER A 262 -1.69 -16.08 -22.04
C SER A 262 -0.96 -15.70 -23.34
N GLU A 263 0.37 -15.63 -23.31
CA GLU A 263 1.23 -15.45 -24.50
C GLU A 263 1.05 -16.57 -25.54
N ALA A 264 0.82 -17.82 -25.14
CA ALA A 264 0.62 -18.94 -26.07
C ALA A 264 -0.68 -18.81 -26.87
N ILE A 265 -1.72 -18.19 -26.28
CA ILE A 265 -2.97 -17.84 -26.98
C ILE A 265 -2.77 -16.57 -27.83
N GLN A 266 -1.98 -15.60 -27.37
CA GLN A 266 -1.64 -14.39 -28.12
C GLN A 266 -0.74 -14.66 -29.34
N LEU A 267 0.14 -15.66 -29.27
CA LEU A 267 0.98 -16.15 -30.36
C LEU A 267 0.13 -16.59 -31.55
N SER A 268 -1.00 -17.23 -31.28
CA SER A 268 -2.04 -17.60 -32.26
C SER A 268 -2.84 -16.41 -32.81
N LEU A 269 -2.40 -15.16 -32.62
CA LEU A 269 -2.95 -13.97 -33.27
C LEU A 269 -1.86 -13.06 -33.87
N SER A 270 -0.61 -13.53 -33.89
CA SER A 270 0.55 -12.83 -34.47
C SER A 270 0.57 -12.93 -36.02
N PRO A 271 1.36 -12.11 -36.73
CA PRO A 271 1.51 -12.27 -38.19
C PRO A 271 1.96 -13.67 -38.63
N VAL A 272 2.81 -14.33 -37.82
CA VAL A 272 3.34 -15.68 -38.07
C VAL A 272 2.24 -16.75 -38.02
N PHE A 273 1.22 -16.55 -37.19
CA PHE A 273 0.07 -17.45 -37.08
C PHE A 273 -0.74 -17.53 -38.38
N TYR A 274 -0.97 -16.40 -39.05
CA TYR A 274 -1.73 -16.37 -40.29
C TYR A 274 -0.97 -17.03 -41.46
N GLU A 275 0.36 -17.04 -41.44
CA GLU A 275 1.15 -17.80 -42.41
C GLU A 275 0.97 -19.32 -42.22
N TYR A 276 0.84 -19.78 -40.98
CA TYR A 276 0.64 -21.19 -40.65
C TYR A 276 -0.76 -21.69 -41.04
N ILE A 277 -1.82 -20.97 -40.67
CA ILE A 277 -3.21 -21.33 -41.05
C ILE A 277 -3.35 -21.52 -42.56
N ASN A 278 -2.68 -20.66 -43.33
CA ASN A 278 -2.77 -20.70 -44.79
C ASN A 278 -1.99 -21.86 -45.45
N LYS A 279 -1.12 -22.56 -44.70
CA LYS A 279 -0.39 -23.74 -45.19
C LYS A 279 -1.20 -25.03 -45.07
N ASN A 280 -2.02 -25.18 -44.03
CA ASN A 280 -2.84 -26.39 -43.85
C ASN A 280 -4.12 -26.33 -44.72
N PRO A 281 -4.37 -27.33 -45.60
CA PRO A 281 -5.51 -27.28 -46.52
C PRO A 281 -6.88 -27.20 -45.83
N ILE A 282 -7.09 -27.95 -44.75
CA ILE A 282 -8.36 -27.96 -44.00
C ILE A 282 -8.61 -26.60 -43.35
N LEU A 283 -7.60 -26.03 -42.68
CA LEU A 283 -7.74 -24.73 -42.00
C LEU A 283 -8.00 -23.60 -43.01
N LYS A 284 -7.35 -23.66 -44.18
CA LYS A 284 -7.53 -22.72 -45.28
C LYS A 284 -8.91 -22.82 -45.91
N GLU A 285 -9.38 -24.02 -46.23
CA GLU A 285 -10.71 -24.25 -46.83
C GLU A 285 -11.84 -23.86 -45.87
N LEU A 286 -11.64 -24.08 -44.57
CA LEU A 286 -12.52 -23.59 -43.52
C LEU A 286 -12.38 -22.09 -43.23
N LYS A 287 -11.48 -21.35 -43.88
CA LYS A 287 -11.33 -19.89 -43.73
C LYS A 287 -11.09 -19.46 -42.27
N TYR A 288 -10.25 -20.18 -41.53
CA TYR A 288 -9.92 -19.79 -40.16
C TYR A 288 -9.20 -18.43 -40.07
N ASP A 289 -8.47 -18.04 -41.12
CA ASP A 289 -7.80 -16.73 -41.17
C ASP A 289 -8.81 -15.57 -41.20
N GLU A 290 -9.88 -15.68 -42.02
CA GLU A 290 -10.99 -14.73 -42.05
C GLU A 290 -11.73 -14.70 -40.70
N TYR A 291 -11.93 -15.87 -40.08
CA TYR A 291 -12.60 -16.01 -38.78
C TYR A 291 -11.87 -15.25 -37.68
N TYR A 292 -10.58 -15.52 -37.45
CA TYR A 292 -9.82 -14.84 -36.39
C TYR A 292 -9.63 -13.35 -36.67
N LYS A 293 -9.47 -12.93 -37.94
CA LYS A 293 -9.42 -11.51 -38.30
C LYS A 293 -10.74 -10.80 -37.99
N LYS A 294 -11.88 -11.41 -38.35
CA LYS A 294 -13.21 -10.84 -38.15
C LYS A 294 -13.53 -10.68 -36.66
N TYR A 295 -13.17 -11.65 -35.84
CA TYR A 295 -13.47 -11.67 -34.40
C TYR A 295 -12.29 -11.28 -33.52
N LEU A 296 -11.24 -10.66 -34.08
CA LEU A 296 -10.03 -10.27 -33.35
C LEU A 296 -10.34 -9.40 -32.13
N LEU A 297 -11.29 -8.47 -32.27
CA LEU A 297 -11.70 -7.59 -31.17
C LEU A 297 -12.33 -8.38 -30.01
N TYR A 298 -13.15 -9.41 -30.32
CA TYR A 298 -13.75 -10.27 -29.30
C TYR A 298 -12.70 -11.03 -28.50
N PHE A 299 -11.75 -11.68 -29.19
CA PHE A 299 -10.66 -12.40 -28.52
C PHE A 299 -9.80 -11.46 -27.66
N LYS A 300 -9.46 -10.27 -28.18
CA LYS A 300 -8.72 -9.26 -27.41
C LYS A 300 -9.47 -8.78 -26.17
N GLU A 301 -10.76 -8.50 -26.28
CA GLU A 301 -11.56 -8.05 -25.14
C GLU A 301 -11.77 -9.16 -24.09
N ARG A 302 -11.98 -10.42 -24.50
CA ARG A 302 -12.09 -11.54 -23.56
C ARG A 302 -10.78 -11.78 -22.79
N ILE A 303 -9.64 -11.74 -23.48
CA ILE A 303 -8.32 -11.82 -22.83
C ILE A 303 -8.16 -10.66 -21.84
N ARG A 304 -8.46 -9.43 -22.26
CA ARG A 304 -8.38 -8.24 -21.38
C ARG A 304 -9.31 -8.32 -20.16
N LEU A 305 -10.51 -8.88 -20.32
CA LEU A 305 -11.45 -9.07 -19.21
C LEU A 305 -10.91 -10.10 -18.21
N ASN A 306 -10.29 -11.18 -18.68
CA ASN A 306 -9.63 -12.16 -17.82
C ASN A 306 -8.48 -11.51 -17.04
N ASP A 307 -7.64 -10.70 -17.70
CA ASP A 307 -6.56 -9.94 -17.05
C ASP A 307 -7.12 -8.99 -15.97
N ARG A 308 -8.18 -8.24 -16.28
CA ARG A 308 -8.86 -7.36 -15.31
C ARG A 308 -9.41 -8.10 -14.09
N VAL A 309 -9.96 -9.31 -14.29
CA VAL A 309 -10.44 -10.15 -13.18
C VAL A 309 -9.27 -10.65 -12.33
N ILE A 310 -8.15 -11.07 -12.94
CA ILE A 310 -6.93 -11.49 -12.24
C ILE A 310 -6.39 -10.33 -11.38
N HIS A 311 -6.24 -9.13 -11.96
CA HIS A 311 -5.69 -7.99 -11.24
C HIS A 311 -6.61 -7.52 -10.09
N SER A 312 -7.92 -7.41 -10.33
CA SER A 312 -8.86 -6.83 -9.36
C SER A 312 -9.37 -7.82 -8.31
N LYS A 313 -9.54 -9.11 -8.65
CA LYS A 313 -10.08 -10.13 -7.73
C LYS A 313 -9.02 -11.03 -7.10
N VAL A 314 -7.83 -11.16 -7.70
CA VAL A 314 -6.75 -12.01 -7.19
C VAL A 314 -5.61 -11.13 -6.66
N TYR A 315 -4.86 -10.46 -7.54
CA TYR A 315 -3.61 -9.79 -7.15
C TYR A 315 -3.81 -8.74 -6.05
N SER A 316 -4.75 -7.79 -6.22
CA SER A 316 -4.92 -6.69 -5.26
C SER A 316 -5.30 -7.14 -3.83
N PRO A 317 -6.28 -8.07 -3.64
CA PRO A 317 -6.53 -8.66 -2.32
C PRO A 317 -5.32 -9.37 -1.70
N TYR A 318 -4.58 -10.18 -2.49
CA TYR A 318 -3.38 -10.87 -2.00
C TYR A 318 -2.26 -9.90 -1.65
N LEU A 319 -2.06 -8.85 -2.45
CA LEU A 319 -1.08 -7.79 -2.16
C LEU A 319 -1.39 -7.13 -0.83
N LYS A 320 -2.66 -6.77 -0.59
CA LYS A 320 -3.07 -6.16 0.67
C LYS A 320 -2.86 -7.11 1.86
N ALA A 321 -3.21 -8.39 1.71
CA ALA A 321 -2.97 -9.40 2.73
C ALA A 321 -1.46 -9.62 2.99
N ALA A 322 -0.64 -9.56 1.94
CA ALA A 322 0.79 -9.69 2.04
C ALA A 322 1.43 -8.50 2.76
N ILE A 323 1.03 -7.26 2.42
CA ILE A 323 1.45 -6.04 3.13
C ILE A 323 1.14 -6.18 4.63
N ILE A 324 -0.11 -6.52 4.98
CA ILE A 324 -0.51 -6.70 6.38
C ILE A 324 0.34 -7.76 7.06
N SER A 325 0.57 -8.91 6.42
CA SER A 325 1.35 -10.01 7.01
C SER A 325 2.82 -9.65 7.24
N ILE A 326 3.46 -9.04 6.25
CA ILE A 326 4.87 -8.58 6.33
C ILE A 326 5.04 -7.54 7.42
N MET A 327 4.07 -6.64 7.55
CA MET A 327 4.08 -5.62 8.56
C MET A 327 3.82 -6.24 9.96
N ILE A 328 2.86 -7.14 10.12
CA ILE A 328 2.61 -7.84 11.41
C ILE A 328 3.88 -8.55 11.90
N ASP A 329 4.62 -9.20 11.00
CA ASP A 329 5.92 -9.80 11.30
C ASP A 329 6.91 -8.76 11.86
N SER A 330 6.94 -7.56 11.28
CA SER A 330 7.74 -6.43 11.79
C SER A 330 7.38 -6.07 13.23
N TYR A 331 6.09 -5.98 13.55
CA TYR A 331 5.62 -5.68 14.90
C TYR A 331 6.00 -6.76 15.90
N ALA A 332 5.75 -8.02 15.53
CA ALA A 332 6.02 -9.17 16.37
C ALA A 332 7.50 -9.23 16.75
N HIS A 333 8.39 -8.94 15.81
CA HIS A 333 9.82 -8.88 16.07
C HIS A 333 10.25 -7.59 16.79
N ASN A 334 9.99 -6.41 16.23
CA ASN A 334 10.54 -5.14 16.72
C ASN A 334 9.97 -4.70 18.07
N ILE A 335 8.70 -5.03 18.37
CA ILE A 335 8.03 -4.55 19.57
C ILE A 335 7.81 -5.69 20.56
N SER A 336 7.17 -6.78 20.12
CA SER A 336 6.81 -7.85 21.06
C SER A 336 8.02 -8.65 21.52
N ALA A 337 8.77 -9.27 20.60
CA ALA A 337 9.79 -10.26 20.94
C ALA A 337 11.04 -9.68 21.60
N HIS A 338 11.51 -8.52 21.14
CA HIS A 338 12.73 -7.90 21.67
C HIS A 338 12.41 -6.92 22.81
N SER A 339 11.64 -5.86 22.52
CA SER A 339 11.44 -4.78 23.50
C SER A 339 10.49 -5.15 24.64
N LEU A 340 9.25 -5.57 24.37
CA LEU A 340 8.26 -5.79 25.42
C LEU A 340 8.58 -6.98 26.32
N ILE A 341 9.18 -8.04 25.80
CA ILE A 341 9.67 -9.16 26.62
C ILE A 341 10.79 -8.69 27.55
N ALA A 342 11.76 -7.93 27.02
CA ALA A 342 12.85 -7.38 27.84
C ALA A 342 12.32 -6.44 28.93
N LEU A 343 11.40 -5.53 28.57
CA LEU A 343 10.76 -4.60 29.51
C LEU A 343 9.93 -5.33 30.55
N SER A 344 9.15 -6.36 30.16
CA SER A 344 8.38 -7.14 31.12
C SER A 344 9.29 -7.85 32.13
N TRP A 345 10.40 -8.43 31.67
CA TRP A 345 11.37 -9.06 32.55
C TRP A 345 12.01 -8.04 33.50
N TRP A 346 12.40 -6.88 32.97
CA TRP A 346 12.99 -5.80 33.76
C TRP A 346 12.02 -5.26 34.81
N PHE A 347 10.77 -4.92 34.44
CA PHE A 347 9.79 -4.40 35.39
C PHE A 347 9.44 -5.42 36.48
N LYS A 348 9.40 -6.71 36.17
CA LYS A 348 9.24 -7.77 37.19
C LYS A 348 10.40 -7.76 38.18
N ARG A 349 11.64 -7.79 37.69
CA ARG A 349 12.83 -7.73 38.56
C ARG A 349 12.89 -6.47 39.40
N ARG A 350 12.54 -5.32 38.83
CA ARG A 350 12.48 -4.05 39.55
C ARG A 350 11.41 -4.09 40.65
N ALA A 351 10.22 -4.60 40.34
CA ALA A 351 9.14 -4.74 41.31
C ALA A 351 9.51 -5.69 42.46
N ASP A 352 10.12 -6.84 42.16
CA ASP A 352 10.59 -7.80 43.17
C ASP A 352 11.62 -7.15 44.11
N ARG A 353 12.55 -6.35 43.57
CA ARG A 353 13.53 -5.60 44.39
C ARG A 353 12.86 -4.54 45.25
N ILE A 354 11.99 -3.71 44.68
CA ILE A 354 11.26 -2.69 45.44
C ILE A 354 10.46 -3.35 46.59
N GLN A 355 9.85 -4.51 46.35
CA GLN A 355 9.13 -5.25 47.40
C GLN A 355 10.07 -5.74 48.51
N ASN A 356 11.19 -6.37 48.16
CA ASN A 356 12.16 -6.87 49.14
C ASN A 356 12.82 -5.72 49.93
N GLU A 357 13.13 -4.61 49.27
CA GLU A 357 13.79 -3.47 49.92
C GLU A 357 12.83 -2.60 50.74
N LYS A 358 11.54 -2.56 50.37
CA LYS A 358 10.50 -1.96 51.20
C LYS A 358 10.40 -2.63 52.57
N GLU A 359 10.57 -3.95 52.65
CA GLU A 359 10.63 -4.67 53.93
C GLU A 359 11.83 -4.22 54.78
N ILE A 360 13.01 -4.03 54.15
CA ILE A 360 14.23 -3.57 54.81
C ILE A 360 14.10 -2.10 55.28
N HIS A 361 13.55 -1.23 54.43
CA HIS A 361 13.39 0.19 54.75
C HIS A 361 12.37 0.45 55.86
N LEU A 362 11.35 -0.41 56.06
CA LEU A 362 10.43 -0.26 57.20
C LEU A 362 11.15 -0.33 58.55
N GLU A 363 12.17 -1.18 58.67
CA GLU A 363 13.00 -1.29 59.88
C GLU A 363 13.93 -0.07 60.03
N GLU A 364 14.68 0.29 58.97
CA GLU A 364 15.56 1.47 58.97
C GLU A 364 14.77 2.79 59.21
N THR A 365 13.56 2.89 58.68
CA THR A 365 12.67 4.06 58.83
C THR A 365 12.16 4.19 60.26
N ALA A 366 11.88 3.07 60.93
CA ALA A 366 11.49 3.11 62.34
C ALA A 366 12.64 3.65 63.19
N GLU A 367 13.87 3.20 62.93
CA GLU A 367 15.09 3.65 63.61
C GLU A 367 15.40 5.13 63.29
N LEU A 368 15.22 5.56 62.05
CA LEU A 368 15.49 6.94 61.62
C LEU A 368 14.42 7.92 62.13
N LYS A 369 13.16 7.48 62.23
CA LYS A 369 12.10 8.21 62.95
C LYS A 369 12.46 8.40 64.41
N GLU A 370 12.91 7.34 65.08
CA GLU A 370 13.32 7.40 66.48
C GLU A 370 14.49 8.38 66.67
N ILE A 371 15.49 8.39 65.78
CA ILE A 371 16.60 9.35 65.80
C ILE A 371 16.11 10.79 65.58
N VAL A 372 15.24 11.04 64.60
CA VAL A 372 14.68 12.37 64.30
C VAL A 372 13.77 12.87 65.43
N GLU A 373 13.06 11.98 66.11
CA GLU A 373 12.21 12.33 67.26
C GLU A 373 13.03 12.63 68.51
N GLU A 374 14.12 11.89 68.76
CA GLU A 374 14.94 12.03 69.97
C GLU A 374 16.06 13.09 69.89
N HIS A 375 16.65 13.32 68.70
CA HIS A 375 17.91 14.04 68.57
C HIS A 375 17.82 15.35 67.75
N LEU A 376 16.63 15.77 67.28
CA LEU A 376 16.50 17.00 66.49
C LEU A 376 16.63 18.26 67.39
N PRO A 377 17.55 19.19 67.09
CA PRO A 377 17.68 20.43 67.87
C PRO A 377 16.45 21.33 67.75
N GLN A 378 16.11 22.04 68.85
CA GLN A 378 15.03 23.04 68.84
C GLN A 378 15.26 24.12 67.76
N GLY A 379 14.27 24.29 66.87
CA GLY A 379 14.28 25.29 65.79
C GLY A 379 14.25 24.72 64.38
N TYR A 380 14.40 23.40 64.21
CA TYR A 380 14.19 22.71 62.94
C TYR A 380 12.74 22.22 62.78
N ASP A 381 12.20 22.37 61.57
CA ASP A 381 10.86 21.93 61.20
C ASP A 381 10.87 20.41 60.92
N GLN A 382 10.37 19.64 61.89
CA GLN A 382 10.26 18.18 61.79
C GLN A 382 9.40 17.75 60.61
N ASP A 383 8.29 18.43 60.34
CA ASP A 383 7.34 18.05 59.28
C ASP A 383 7.98 18.19 57.90
N ARG A 384 8.75 19.27 57.69
CA ARG A 384 9.52 19.47 56.45
C ARG A 384 10.65 18.46 56.27
N LEU A 385 11.29 18.03 57.37
CA LEU A 385 12.31 17.01 57.32
C LEU A 385 11.70 15.64 56.96
N PHE A 386 10.54 15.32 57.54
CA PHE A 386 9.76 14.14 57.21
C PHE A 386 9.24 14.15 55.77
N GLU A 387 8.80 15.29 55.23
CA GLU A 387 8.45 15.42 53.80
C GLU A 387 9.65 15.11 52.89
N LEU A 388 10.85 15.58 53.25
CA LEU A 388 12.08 15.36 52.46
C LEU A 388 12.51 13.89 52.43
N ILE A 389 12.30 13.15 53.53
CA ILE A 389 12.64 11.73 53.63
C ILE A 389 11.47 10.79 53.36
N ALA A 390 10.23 11.28 53.22
CA ALA A 390 9.03 10.47 52.99
C ALA A 390 9.15 9.50 51.79
N PRO A 391 9.72 9.90 50.64
CA PRO A 391 9.93 8.96 49.54
C PRO A 391 10.84 7.78 49.91
N TRP A 392 11.79 8.00 50.84
CA TRP A 392 12.70 7.01 51.37
C TRP A 392 11.98 6.10 52.38
N MET A 393 11.15 6.69 53.25
CA MET A 393 10.30 5.98 54.21
C MET A 393 9.24 5.08 53.56
N GLU A 394 8.77 5.44 52.37
CA GLU A 394 7.73 4.70 51.64
C GLU A 394 8.28 3.55 50.77
N GLY A 395 9.62 3.41 50.70
CA GLY A 395 10.30 2.29 50.05
C GLY A 395 10.30 2.36 48.51
N TYR A 396 10.26 3.56 47.92
CA TYR A 396 10.22 3.72 46.46
C TYR A 396 11.58 3.65 45.76
N PHE A 397 12.67 3.44 46.50
CA PHE A 397 14.04 3.41 45.96
C PHE A 397 14.58 1.98 45.86
N VAL A 398 15.49 1.78 44.90
CA VAL A 398 16.29 0.55 44.78
C VAL A 398 17.71 0.86 45.24
N LYS A 399 18.25 0.13 46.22
CA LYS A 399 19.62 0.24 46.75
C LYS A 399 20.59 -0.38 45.74
N ASP A 400 21.78 0.20 45.62
CA ASP A 400 22.84 -0.33 44.76
C ASP A 400 23.37 -1.67 45.31
N ASN A 401 22.81 -2.79 44.86
CA ASN A 401 23.28 -4.13 45.18
C ASN A 401 24.18 -4.71 44.06
N GLU A 402 25.10 -5.62 44.42
CA GLU A 402 26.11 -6.28 43.56
C GLU A 402 25.57 -7.25 42.48
N ASP A 403 24.28 -7.18 42.11
CA ASP A 403 23.75 -8.00 41.02
C ASP A 403 24.27 -7.53 39.64
N GLU A 404 24.56 -8.49 38.76
CA GLU A 404 25.13 -8.32 37.39
C GLU A 404 24.28 -7.48 36.40
N TYR A 405 23.07 -7.02 36.77
CA TYR A 405 22.17 -6.27 35.88
C TYR A 405 21.93 -4.83 36.37
N ASP A 406 22.75 -3.91 35.89
CA ASP A 406 22.74 -2.48 36.28
C ASP A 406 21.45 -1.73 35.92
N VAL A 407 20.74 -2.13 34.86
CA VAL A 407 19.50 -1.46 34.38
C VAL A 407 18.37 -1.48 35.44
N VAL A 408 18.37 -2.45 36.35
CA VAL A 408 17.37 -2.56 37.43
C VAL A 408 17.64 -1.56 38.58
N LYS A 409 18.84 -0.97 38.65
CA LYS A 409 19.32 -0.17 39.78
C LYS A 409 18.89 1.31 39.77
N PHE A 410 18.27 1.82 38.70
CA PHE A 410 17.86 3.23 38.65
C PHE A 410 16.93 3.59 39.83
N PRO A 411 17.28 4.52 40.73
CA PRO A 411 16.52 4.72 41.97
C PRO A 411 15.26 5.57 41.78
N GLY A 412 15.12 6.35 40.71
CA GLY A 412 14.00 7.29 40.51
C GLY A 412 12.71 6.66 39.96
N SER A 413 11.63 7.46 39.88
CA SER A 413 10.41 7.09 39.14
C SER A 413 10.69 7.01 37.63
N LEU A 414 10.04 6.05 36.96
CA LEU A 414 10.10 5.85 35.50
C LEU A 414 8.88 6.44 34.78
N ASP A 415 8.04 7.25 35.44
CA ASP A 415 6.83 7.80 34.84
C ASP A 415 7.12 8.61 33.56
N ARG A 416 8.24 9.34 33.56
CA ARG A 416 8.71 10.15 32.42
C ARG A 416 9.10 9.30 31.23
N GLU A 417 9.64 8.11 31.45
CA GLU A 417 10.09 7.19 30.42
C GLU A 417 8.97 6.24 29.95
N ILE A 418 8.04 5.88 30.85
CA ILE A 418 6.89 5.03 30.55
C ILE A 418 5.87 5.77 29.67
N TYR A 419 5.65 7.06 29.91
CA TYR A 419 4.68 7.84 29.14
C TYR A 419 4.97 7.85 27.62
N PRO A 420 6.19 8.19 27.15
CA PRO A 420 6.55 8.12 25.74
C PRO A 420 6.43 6.71 25.16
N LEU A 421 6.76 5.67 25.92
CA LEU A 421 6.58 4.28 25.50
C LEU A 421 5.09 3.96 25.25
N ILE A 422 4.20 4.33 26.18
CA ILE A 422 2.75 4.11 26.01
C ILE A 422 2.21 4.92 24.83
N LYS A 423 2.62 6.19 24.69
CA LYS A 423 2.28 7.03 23.53
C LYS A 423 2.70 6.35 22.22
N PHE A 424 3.93 5.86 22.15
CA PHE A 424 4.48 5.17 20.99
C PHE A 424 3.69 3.89 20.65
N LEU A 425 3.36 3.06 21.63
CA LEU A 425 2.55 1.84 21.43
C LEU A 425 1.13 2.17 20.97
N MET A 426 0.51 3.20 21.53
CA MET A 426 -0.80 3.69 21.09
C MET A 426 -0.75 4.16 19.63
N GLN A 427 0.26 4.94 19.26
CA GLN A 427 0.46 5.41 17.89
C GLN A 427 0.76 4.26 16.92
N LYS A 428 1.51 3.22 17.32
CA LYS A 428 1.67 1.99 16.52
C LYS A 428 0.32 1.32 16.26
N GLY A 429 -0.62 1.36 17.21
CA GLY A 429 -2.01 0.91 16.98
C GLY A 429 -2.74 1.71 15.88
N ALA A 430 -2.54 3.03 15.82
CA ALA A 430 -3.06 3.87 14.75
C ALA A 430 -2.38 3.57 13.40
N PHE A 431 -1.06 3.32 13.40
CA PHE A 431 -0.31 2.87 12.22
C PHE A 431 -0.89 1.57 11.62
N TRP A 432 -1.23 0.58 12.44
CA TRP A 432 -1.91 -0.65 11.98
C TRP A 432 -3.27 -0.40 11.33
N SER A 433 -4.05 0.50 11.95
CA SER A 433 -5.33 0.90 11.40
C SER A 433 -5.16 1.58 10.04
N GLY A 434 -4.08 2.35 9.87
CA GLY A 434 -3.66 2.91 8.60
C GLY A 434 -3.33 1.85 7.55
N ILE A 435 -2.43 0.92 7.85
CA ILE A 435 -2.07 -0.19 6.95
C ILE A 435 -3.30 -0.97 6.48
N ALA A 436 -4.23 -1.29 7.40
CA ALA A 436 -5.43 -2.05 7.06
C ALA A 436 -6.40 -1.26 6.16
N ARG A 437 -6.44 0.07 6.27
CA ARG A 437 -7.32 0.94 5.47
C ARG A 437 -6.70 1.33 4.14
N ASP A 438 -5.38 1.45 4.07
CA ASP A 438 -4.55 1.84 2.93
C ASP A 438 -4.77 3.29 2.40
N ASN A 439 -5.99 3.81 2.54
CA ASN A 439 -6.30 5.22 2.31
C ASN A 439 -6.10 6.04 3.59
N HIS A 440 -5.29 7.09 3.48
CA HIS A 440 -5.06 8.09 4.52
C HIS A 440 -5.39 9.45 3.93
N PHE A 441 -6.06 10.30 4.71
CA PHE A 441 -6.36 11.67 4.31
C PHE A 441 -5.36 12.61 4.96
N GLY A 442 -4.82 13.53 4.16
CA GLY A 442 -3.89 14.56 4.62
C GLY A 442 -2.50 14.04 5.01
N GLY A 443 -1.82 14.82 5.84
CA GLY A 443 -0.50 14.54 6.39
C GLY A 443 -0.02 15.71 7.26
N GLU A 444 1.17 15.56 7.81
CA GLU A 444 1.77 16.51 8.74
C GLU A 444 3.05 17.09 8.17
N ALA A 445 3.23 18.39 8.30
CA ALA A 445 4.51 19.06 8.10
C ALA A 445 5.17 19.22 9.46
N ALA A 446 6.34 18.62 9.64
CA ALA A 446 7.13 18.72 10.87
C ALA A 446 8.60 18.88 10.53
N ASN A 447 9.34 19.61 11.36
CA ASN A 447 10.79 19.63 11.21
C ASN A 447 11.38 18.31 11.73
N LEU A 448 12.52 17.90 11.16
CA LEU A 448 13.12 16.61 11.47
C LEU A 448 13.66 16.54 12.92
N PHE A 449 13.94 17.68 13.55
CA PHE A 449 14.33 17.71 14.96
C PHE A 449 13.19 17.25 15.86
N ASP A 450 12.00 17.84 15.75
CA ASP A 450 10.86 17.48 16.59
C ASP A 450 10.47 16.01 16.40
N VAL A 451 10.48 15.52 15.15
CA VAL A 451 10.16 14.13 14.81
C VAL A 451 11.15 13.15 15.44
N LEU A 452 12.45 13.48 15.44
CA LEU A 452 13.46 12.62 16.03
C LEU A 452 13.51 12.77 17.55
N TRP A 453 13.49 13.98 18.08
CA TRP A 453 13.67 14.26 19.50
C TRP A 453 12.44 13.83 20.31
N GLU A 454 11.26 14.36 19.98
CA GLU A 454 10.05 14.18 20.78
C GLU A 454 9.38 12.81 20.59
N ASP A 455 9.42 12.27 19.36
CA ASP A 455 8.65 11.07 19.02
C ASP A 455 9.50 9.78 18.93
N PHE A 456 10.81 9.88 18.74
CA PHE A 456 11.70 8.72 18.57
C PHE A 456 12.72 8.57 19.71
N ILE A 457 13.62 9.55 19.88
CA ILE A 457 14.74 9.54 20.83
C ILE A 457 14.25 9.56 22.28
N ASN A 458 13.24 10.38 22.59
CA ASN A 458 12.65 10.46 23.92
C ASN A 458 11.81 9.22 24.32
N ASN A 459 12.08 8.07 23.70
CA ASN A 459 11.58 6.75 24.08
C ASN A 459 12.76 5.80 24.41
N PRO A 460 13.52 6.11 25.47
CA PRO A 460 14.74 5.37 25.82
C PRO A 460 14.46 3.90 26.15
N LEU A 461 13.31 3.59 26.77
CA LEU A 461 12.94 2.22 27.13
C LEU A 461 12.79 1.35 25.89
N TYR A 462 12.14 1.87 24.84
CA TYR A 462 12.00 1.13 23.59
C TYR A 462 13.34 0.98 22.87
N LEU A 463 14.04 2.10 22.64
CA LEU A 463 15.28 2.11 21.87
C LEU A 463 16.42 1.37 22.58
N GLY A 464 16.52 1.47 23.91
CA GLY A 464 17.50 0.72 24.70
C GLY A 464 17.24 -0.78 24.77
N THR A 465 16.03 -1.25 24.43
CA THR A 465 15.67 -2.68 24.47
C THR A 465 15.50 -3.34 23.10
N ILE A 466 15.45 -2.57 22.02
CA ILE A 466 15.22 -3.11 20.67
C ILE A 466 16.32 -4.07 20.19
N ALA A 467 17.55 -3.91 20.69
CA ALA A 467 18.71 -4.77 20.41
C ALA A 467 19.17 -5.56 21.65
N LYS A 468 18.24 -5.83 22.58
CA LYS A 468 18.56 -6.48 23.85
C LYS A 468 19.07 -7.93 23.69
N SER A 469 18.61 -8.64 22.66
CA SER A 469 19.04 -10.01 22.35
C SER A 469 20.53 -10.11 22.05
N GLU A 470 21.13 -9.02 21.60
CA GLU A 470 22.55 -8.88 21.30
C GLU A 470 23.32 -8.22 22.47
N ASP A 471 22.66 -8.02 23.63
CA ASP A 471 23.19 -7.33 24.82
C ASP A 471 23.63 -5.88 24.57
N ILE A 472 22.93 -5.19 23.68
CA ILE A 472 23.17 -3.78 23.36
C ILE A 472 22.11 -2.93 24.06
N PHE A 473 22.59 -1.96 24.84
CA PHE A 473 21.77 -1.07 25.67
C PHE A 473 22.05 0.42 25.43
N LYS A 474 23.12 0.69 24.67
CA LYS A 474 23.56 2.03 24.31
C LYS A 474 23.45 2.23 22.80
N ILE A 475 22.80 3.31 22.38
CA ILE A 475 22.67 3.73 20.99
C ILE A 475 23.09 5.19 20.86
N SER A 476 24.05 5.48 19.99
CA SER A 476 24.43 6.85 19.64
C SER A 476 23.90 7.18 18.25
N LEU A 477 23.10 8.24 18.13
CA LEU A 477 22.61 8.72 16.85
C LEU A 477 23.58 9.76 16.28
N CYS A 478 24.20 9.40 15.17
CA CYS A 478 25.09 10.25 14.39
C CYS A 478 24.34 10.86 13.21
N PHE A 479 24.65 12.10 12.87
CA PHE A 479 23.98 12.80 11.79
C PHE A 479 24.97 13.42 10.80
N THR A 480 24.71 13.25 9.51
CA THR A 480 25.56 13.74 8.41
C THR A 480 24.77 14.64 7.45
N LYS A 481 25.24 15.86 7.21
CA LYS A 481 24.72 16.77 6.19
C LYS A 481 25.54 16.65 4.90
N TYR A 482 24.89 16.26 3.82
CA TYR A 482 25.50 16.25 2.49
C TYR A 482 25.16 17.51 1.71
N ALA A 483 26.02 17.84 0.74
CA ALA A 483 25.69 18.83 -0.27
C ALA A 483 24.53 18.36 -1.14
N ASP A 484 23.72 19.32 -1.56
CA ASP A 484 22.61 19.12 -2.49
C ASP A 484 23.06 18.29 -3.69
N GLN A 485 22.22 17.34 -4.09
CA GLN A 485 22.51 16.50 -5.23
C GLN A 485 22.38 17.33 -6.51
N ARG A 486 23.48 17.97 -6.94
CA ARG A 486 23.53 18.69 -8.22
C ARG A 486 23.16 17.75 -9.36
N LYS A 487 22.32 18.23 -10.29
CA LYS A 487 21.88 17.49 -11.48
C LYS A 487 23.12 16.92 -12.20
N PRO A 488 23.31 15.59 -12.29
CA PRO A 488 24.38 15.06 -13.11
C PRO A 488 24.12 15.49 -14.56
N ARG A 489 25.15 16.02 -15.24
CA ARG A 489 25.11 16.22 -16.70
C ARG A 489 24.67 14.91 -17.35
N ALA A 490 24.00 14.97 -18.50
CA ALA A 490 23.50 13.81 -19.26
C ALA A 490 24.59 12.77 -19.65
N GLU A 491 25.84 12.97 -19.24
CA GLU A 491 26.92 12.01 -19.33
C GLU A 491 26.71 10.85 -18.31
N LYS A 492 26.40 9.66 -18.85
CA LYS A 492 26.38 8.33 -18.21
C LYS A 492 26.22 8.33 -16.68
N ILE A 493 24.98 8.16 -16.22
CA ILE A 493 24.68 7.84 -14.82
C ILE A 493 25.47 6.59 -14.41
N THR A 494 26.46 6.76 -13.53
CA THR A 494 27.25 5.66 -12.95
C THR A 494 26.69 5.24 -11.59
N CYS A 495 27.08 4.03 -11.14
CA CYS A 495 26.82 3.58 -9.78
C CYS A 495 27.69 4.31 -8.74
N PHE A 496 28.86 4.82 -9.12
CA PHE A 496 29.77 5.52 -8.21
C PHE A 496 29.33 6.98 -8.00
N ARG A 497 28.89 7.30 -6.78
CA ARG A 497 28.34 8.59 -6.38
C ARG A 497 29.02 9.11 -5.10
N PRO A 498 30.21 9.71 -5.21
CA PRO A 498 30.84 10.34 -4.06
C PRO A 498 29.99 11.51 -3.57
N LYS A 499 29.82 11.61 -2.25
CA LYS A 499 29.04 12.67 -1.61
C LYS A 499 29.96 13.65 -0.92
N GLN A 500 29.73 14.94 -1.15
CA GLN A 500 30.42 16.00 -0.42
C GLN A 500 29.72 16.19 0.93
N MET A 501 30.46 15.94 2.01
CA MET A 501 30.00 16.17 3.38
C MET A 501 30.27 17.63 3.79
N PHE A 502 29.29 18.27 4.40
CA PHE A 502 29.46 19.58 5.05
C PHE A 502 29.67 19.44 6.54
N ASP A 503 28.82 18.65 7.20
CA ASP A 503 28.83 18.47 8.64
C ASP A 503 28.56 17.01 9.00
N GLU A 504 29.22 16.50 10.04
CA GLU A 504 28.93 15.21 10.64
C GLU A 504 29.22 15.27 12.14
N GLY A 505 28.41 14.60 12.95
CA GLY A 505 28.59 14.62 14.40
C GLY A 505 27.67 13.68 15.16
N VAL A 506 27.92 13.57 16.47
CA VAL A 506 27.06 12.82 17.40
C VAL A 506 25.99 13.77 17.91
N PHE A 507 24.73 13.46 17.59
CA PHE A 507 23.59 14.29 17.98
C PHE A 507 23.10 13.96 19.40
N VAL A 508 22.92 12.67 19.70
CA VAL A 508 22.41 12.21 20.98
C VAL A 508 22.92 10.81 21.29
N GLU A 509 23.03 10.50 22.58
CA GLU A 509 23.29 9.16 23.09
C GLU A 509 22.16 8.71 24.00
N ILE A 510 21.68 7.49 23.78
CA ILE A 510 20.67 6.82 24.59
C ILE A 510 21.38 5.68 25.30
N ASP A 511 21.35 5.66 26.62
CA ASP A 511 21.97 4.61 27.44
C ASP A 511 21.02 4.24 28.58
N ILE A 512 20.41 3.06 28.50
CA ILE A 512 19.49 2.60 29.55
C ILE A 512 20.23 1.92 30.72
N LYS A 513 21.55 1.73 30.64
CA LYS A 513 22.36 1.24 31.76
C LYS A 513 22.80 2.38 32.66
N ASN A 514 23.24 3.50 32.07
CA ASN A 514 23.83 4.60 32.81
C ASN A 514 22.92 5.82 32.80
N LYS A 515 22.63 6.36 34.00
CA LYS A 515 21.96 7.65 34.13
C LYS A 515 22.85 8.74 33.54
N ARG A 516 22.26 9.67 32.80
CA ARG A 516 22.95 10.88 32.33
C ARG A 516 23.46 11.73 33.50
N PRO A 517 24.56 12.48 33.32
CA PRO A 517 24.96 13.49 34.28
C PRO A 517 23.82 14.48 34.57
N GLY A 518 23.56 14.74 35.85
CA GLY A 518 22.52 15.70 36.26
C GLY A 518 22.84 17.13 35.81
N ALA A 519 21.80 17.94 35.66
CA ALA A 519 21.96 19.36 35.35
C ALA A 519 22.73 20.09 36.46
N LYS A 520 23.69 20.92 36.07
CA LYS A 520 24.44 21.81 36.96
C LYS A 520 23.76 23.16 37.03
N ARG A 521 23.99 23.90 38.12
CA ARG A 521 23.44 25.24 38.34
C ARG A 521 24.57 26.26 38.41
N ASN A 522 24.43 27.40 37.74
CA ASN A 522 25.38 28.51 37.85
C ASN A 522 25.08 29.39 39.08
N GLU A 523 25.93 30.38 39.32
CA GLU A 523 25.78 31.34 40.44
C GLU A 523 24.49 32.19 40.33
N ASN A 524 24.00 32.42 39.10
CA ASN A 524 22.75 33.13 38.83
C ASN A 524 21.50 32.25 38.99
N GLY A 525 21.68 30.96 39.27
CA GLY A 525 20.61 30.01 39.48
C GLY A 525 20.06 29.32 38.23
N GLU A 526 20.68 29.51 37.06
CA GLU A 526 20.29 28.89 35.79
C GLU A 526 20.88 27.47 35.66
N TYR A 527 20.09 26.58 35.06
CA TYR A 527 20.45 25.18 34.84
C TYR A 527 21.11 24.95 33.47
N TYR A 528 22.13 24.11 33.46
CA TYR A 528 22.83 23.70 32.24
C TYR A 528 23.30 22.25 32.28
N ILE A 529 23.53 21.67 31.10
CA ILE A 529 24.25 20.40 30.94
C ILE A 529 25.65 20.72 30.41
N GLU A 530 26.67 20.11 31.01
CA GLU A 530 28.05 20.23 30.55
C GLU A 530 28.41 18.99 29.72
N LEU A 531 28.87 19.21 28.49
CA LEU A 531 29.34 18.17 27.57
C LEU A 531 30.80 17.79 27.90
N ASP A 532 31.26 16.66 27.37
CA ASP A 532 32.60 16.12 27.62
C ASP A 532 33.75 17.05 27.18
N ASP A 533 33.49 17.95 26.22
CA ASP A 533 34.43 18.95 25.74
C ASP A 533 34.39 20.28 26.54
N GLY A 534 33.56 20.34 27.59
CA GLY A 534 33.35 21.52 28.43
C GLY A 534 32.31 22.52 27.90
N GLN A 535 31.68 22.26 26.75
CA GLN A 535 30.58 23.09 26.27
C GLN A 535 29.38 23.01 27.23
N LYS A 536 28.76 24.15 27.52
CA LYS A 536 27.57 24.26 28.38
C LYS A 536 26.32 24.50 27.55
N LEU A 537 25.33 23.63 27.68
CA LEU A 537 24.01 23.77 27.07
C LEU A 537 23.01 24.28 28.12
N TRP A 538 22.58 25.53 27.98
CA TRP A 538 21.69 26.19 28.94
C TRP A 538 20.23 25.87 28.66
N PHE A 539 19.44 25.60 29.71
CA PHE A 539 18.00 25.32 29.57
C PHE A 539 17.19 26.52 29.07
N SER A 540 17.69 27.74 29.30
CA SER A 540 17.09 28.97 28.76
C SER A 540 17.10 29.00 27.22
N GLU A 541 18.13 28.42 26.59
CA GLU A 541 18.31 28.32 25.13
C GLU A 541 17.76 27.00 24.57
N HIS A 542 17.78 25.95 25.39
CA HIS A 542 17.44 24.57 25.04
C HIS A 542 16.46 23.98 26.05
N LYS A 543 15.24 24.53 26.10
CA LYS A 543 14.19 24.13 27.06
C LYS A 543 13.86 22.64 26.99
N GLU A 544 13.94 22.05 25.79
CA GLU A 544 13.68 20.62 25.58
C GLU A 544 14.63 19.69 26.36
N LEU A 545 15.78 20.18 26.82
CA LEU A 545 16.71 19.40 27.65
C LEU A 545 16.25 19.24 29.11
N GLU A 546 15.33 20.11 29.56
CA GLU A 546 14.73 20.03 30.89
C GLU A 546 13.74 18.86 30.99
N GLU A 547 12.98 18.63 29.92
CA GLU A 547 11.99 17.56 29.80
C GLU A 547 12.59 16.22 29.32
N MET A 548 13.88 16.22 28.98
CA MET A 548 14.62 15.05 28.48
C MET A 548 14.77 13.96 29.54
N SER A 549 14.55 12.71 29.14
CA SER A 549 14.68 11.53 30.02
C SER A 549 16.05 11.41 30.68
N ASP A 550 16.10 10.72 31.82
CA ASP A 550 17.34 10.47 32.56
C ASP A 550 18.33 9.52 31.84
N PHE A 551 17.89 8.84 30.77
CA PHE A 551 18.69 7.90 29.98
C PHE A 551 19.13 8.44 28.61
N VAL A 552 18.91 9.74 28.37
CA VAL A 552 19.23 10.40 27.10
C VAL A 552 20.21 11.54 27.37
N SER A 553 21.34 11.56 26.67
CA SER A 553 22.38 12.58 26.82
C SER A 553 22.60 13.30 25.48
N PRO A 554 22.65 14.64 25.44
CA PRO A 554 23.03 15.37 24.24
C PRO A 554 24.45 14.99 23.81
N GLY A 555 24.65 14.79 22.52
CA GLY A 555 25.97 14.54 21.96
C GLY A 555 26.79 15.82 21.86
N LYS A 556 28.10 15.67 21.63
CA LYS A 556 29.04 16.80 21.48
C LYS A 556 28.62 17.82 20.41
N ASP A 557 27.92 17.38 19.36
CA ASP A 557 27.54 18.23 18.22
C ASP A 557 26.06 18.68 18.29
N TYR A 558 25.43 18.55 19.46
CA TYR A 558 23.99 18.75 19.65
C TYR A 558 23.46 20.08 19.10
N ALA A 559 24.00 21.22 19.55
CA ALA A 559 23.47 22.54 19.19
C ALA A 559 23.54 22.83 17.68
N LYS A 560 24.65 22.40 17.06
CA LYS A 560 24.88 22.53 15.62
C LYS A 560 23.90 21.68 14.81
N ILE A 561 23.73 20.41 15.21
CA ILE A 561 22.84 19.48 14.51
C ILE A 561 21.36 19.86 14.74
N LYS A 562 20.97 20.27 15.96
CA LYS A 562 19.63 20.78 16.28
C LYS A 562 19.23 21.88 15.30
N SER A 563 20.08 22.89 15.13
CA SER A 563 19.81 24.02 14.24
C SER A 563 19.56 23.59 12.79
N TYR A 564 20.33 22.60 12.30
CA TYR A 564 20.13 22.04 10.97
C TYR A 564 18.83 21.23 10.87
N LEU A 565 18.57 20.32 11.81
CA LEU A 565 17.38 19.49 11.83
C LEU A 565 16.08 20.31 11.92
N GLN A 566 16.11 21.42 12.66
CA GLN A 566 14.99 22.37 12.73
C GLN A 566 14.72 23.09 11.39
N SER A 567 15.73 23.21 10.51
CA SER A 567 15.56 23.76 9.16
C SER A 567 15.01 22.73 8.15
N CYS A 568 15.06 21.45 8.48
CA CYS A 568 14.63 20.36 7.61
C CYS A 568 13.13 20.08 7.79
N ASN A 569 12.28 20.76 7.01
CA ASN A 569 10.81 20.57 7.09
C ASN A 569 10.34 19.41 6.20
N VAL A 570 9.89 18.33 6.84
CA VAL A 570 9.52 17.07 6.21
C VAL A 570 7.99 16.90 6.21
N PHE A 571 7.46 16.30 5.16
CA PHE A 571 6.05 15.91 5.08
C PHE A 571 5.87 14.41 5.36
N PHE A 572 5.00 14.08 6.32
CA PHE A 572 4.60 12.71 6.66
C PHE A 572 3.15 12.44 6.25
N PRO A 573 2.91 11.59 5.23
CA PRO A 573 1.56 11.25 4.79
C PRO A 573 0.77 10.53 5.90
N GLY A 574 -0.49 10.94 6.12
CA GLY A 574 -1.31 10.35 7.18
C GLY A 574 -0.76 10.57 8.60
N GLU A 575 0.06 11.61 8.81
CA GLU A 575 0.59 12.05 10.11
C GLU A 575 1.33 10.91 10.84
N VAL A 576 0.67 10.30 11.83
CA VAL A 576 1.19 9.17 12.61
C VAL A 576 1.59 8.00 11.71
N VAL A 577 0.84 7.77 10.62
CA VAL A 577 1.13 6.64 9.73
C VAL A 577 2.47 6.82 9.03
N GLY A 578 2.71 8.00 8.44
CA GLY A 578 3.98 8.35 7.82
C GLY A 578 5.14 8.37 8.81
N ARG A 579 4.97 8.98 10.00
CA ARG A 579 6.02 8.98 11.04
C ARG A 579 6.44 7.57 11.42
N HIS A 580 5.48 6.67 11.63
CA HIS A 580 5.78 5.28 12.00
C HIS A 580 6.34 4.45 10.84
N SER A 581 5.99 4.75 9.58
CA SER A 581 6.71 4.20 8.42
C SER A 581 8.18 4.61 8.42
N PHE A 582 8.48 5.86 8.76
CA PHE A 582 9.85 6.34 8.90
C PHE A 582 10.59 5.66 10.05
N PHE A 583 9.99 5.60 11.25
CA PHE A 583 10.58 4.93 12.41
C PHE A 583 10.82 3.45 12.17
N THR A 584 9.93 2.73 11.51
CA THR A 584 10.13 1.30 11.20
C THR A 584 11.37 1.05 10.36
N MET A 585 11.74 1.96 9.45
CA MET A 585 13.01 1.83 8.72
C MET A 585 14.24 2.05 9.62
N LEU A 586 14.15 2.93 10.62
CA LEU A 586 15.23 3.14 11.60
C LEU A 586 15.35 1.93 12.55
N GLU A 587 14.23 1.45 13.07
CA GLU A 587 14.13 0.24 13.90
C GLU A 587 14.75 -0.97 13.20
N ASN A 588 14.40 -1.17 11.93
CA ASN A 588 14.94 -2.26 11.12
C ASN A 588 16.45 -2.13 10.90
N GLU A 589 16.97 -0.89 10.81
CA GLU A 589 18.41 -0.69 10.71
C GLU A 589 19.12 -1.01 12.01
N ILE A 590 18.60 -0.55 13.15
CA ILE A 590 19.17 -0.87 14.47
C ILE A 590 19.24 -2.39 14.67
N ARG A 591 18.16 -3.11 14.33
CA ARG A 591 18.07 -4.57 14.45
C ARG A 591 19.05 -5.32 13.53
N ASN A 592 19.58 -4.70 12.48
CA ASN A 592 20.60 -5.34 11.63
C ASN A 592 21.88 -5.67 12.41
N VAL A 593 22.04 -5.16 13.63
CA VAL A 593 23.15 -5.51 14.52
C VAL A 593 23.28 -7.02 14.79
N LYS A 594 22.18 -7.78 14.69
CA LYS A 594 22.19 -9.26 14.78
C LYS A 594 23.11 -9.96 13.77
N HIS A 595 23.49 -9.26 12.70
CA HIS A 595 24.39 -9.77 11.67
C HIS A 595 25.87 -9.63 12.02
N TYR A 596 26.21 -8.88 13.08
CA TYR A 596 27.59 -8.72 13.56
C TYR A 596 27.93 -9.83 14.57
N LYS A 597 29.17 -10.32 14.53
CA LYS A 597 29.66 -11.42 15.36
C LYS A 597 31.12 -11.17 15.77
N GLY A 598 31.59 -11.89 16.79
CA GLY A 598 33.00 -11.85 17.21
C GLY A 598 33.41 -10.48 17.78
N GLU A 599 34.59 -10.00 17.39
CA GLU A 599 35.15 -8.73 17.89
C GLU A 599 34.30 -7.51 17.53
N ASP A 600 33.66 -7.50 16.36
CA ASP A 600 32.77 -6.39 15.97
C ASP A 600 31.56 -6.28 16.91
N LEU A 601 30.94 -7.42 17.26
CA LEU A 601 29.82 -7.43 18.20
C LEU A 601 30.27 -7.02 19.61
N LYS A 602 31.41 -7.52 20.10
CA LYS A 602 31.97 -7.12 21.40
C LYS A 602 32.23 -5.61 21.46
N SER A 603 32.78 -5.04 20.38
CA SER A 603 33.02 -3.60 20.28
C SER A 603 31.71 -2.81 20.37
N ILE A 604 30.64 -3.26 19.70
CA ILE A 604 29.32 -2.63 19.78
C ILE A 604 28.72 -2.77 21.19
N GLN A 605 28.86 -3.93 21.83
CA GLN A 605 28.37 -4.16 23.20
C GLN A 605 29.06 -3.25 24.23
N GLN A 606 30.35 -2.98 24.05
CA GLN A 606 31.15 -2.14 24.95
C GLN A 606 30.96 -0.65 24.68
N ASN A 607 30.99 -0.23 23.42
CA ASN A 607 31.01 1.19 23.04
C ASN A 607 29.62 1.74 22.69
N GLY A 608 28.62 0.88 22.55
CA GLY A 608 27.29 1.21 22.03
C GLY A 608 27.19 1.11 20.51
N LEU A 609 25.95 0.98 20.03
CA LEU A 609 25.63 0.96 18.60
C LEU A 609 25.56 2.38 18.05
N LYS A 610 26.36 2.68 17.02
CA LYS A 610 26.27 3.94 16.28
C LYS A 610 25.32 3.80 15.11
N LEU A 611 24.20 4.51 15.14
CA LEU A 611 23.29 4.63 14.01
C LEU A 611 23.56 5.96 13.30
N PHE A 612 23.90 5.91 12.02
CA PHE A 612 24.10 7.09 11.20
C PHE A 612 22.85 7.40 10.39
N MET A 613 22.48 8.68 10.36
CA MET A 613 21.46 9.24 9.49
C MET A 613 22.06 10.38 8.65
N SER A 614 21.68 10.47 7.39
CA SER A 614 22.09 11.57 6.52
C SER A 614 20.92 12.21 5.80
N VAL A 615 21.04 13.50 5.51
CA VAL A 615 20.07 14.25 4.71
C VAL A 615 20.79 14.90 3.53
N GLN A 616 20.22 14.72 2.35
CA GLN A 616 20.65 15.34 1.10
C GLN A 616 19.43 15.89 0.36
N GLU A 617 19.44 17.17 -0.01
CA GLU A 617 18.37 17.71 -0.84
C GLU A 617 18.50 17.25 -2.30
N THR A 618 17.36 16.97 -2.94
CA THR A 618 17.32 16.53 -4.35
C THR A 618 16.00 16.92 -5.01
N ASN A 619 16.00 16.99 -6.35
CA ASN A 619 14.80 17.20 -7.13
C ASN A 619 14.02 15.89 -7.33
N VAL A 620 12.70 15.99 -7.46
CA VAL A 620 11.87 14.85 -7.88
C VAL A 620 12.05 14.52 -9.37
N ARG A 621 12.38 15.53 -10.19
CA ARG A 621 12.55 15.35 -11.63
C ARG A 621 14.00 15.05 -12.03
N PRO A 622 14.21 14.10 -12.94
CA PRO A 622 15.48 13.97 -13.64
C PRO A 622 15.68 15.18 -14.56
N ALA A 623 16.90 15.70 -14.68
CA ALA A 623 17.18 16.80 -15.60
C ALA A 623 17.01 16.36 -17.06
N GLU A 624 16.09 16.98 -17.80
CA GLU A 624 15.91 16.73 -19.24
C GLU A 624 16.64 17.76 -20.14
N THR A 625 16.98 18.95 -19.61
CA THR A 625 17.68 20.00 -20.37
C THR A 625 18.72 20.76 -19.52
N GLU A 626 19.73 21.32 -20.20
CA GLU A 626 20.93 21.97 -19.61
C GLU A 626 20.68 23.31 -18.89
N PHE A 627 19.44 23.82 -18.83
CA PHE A 627 19.16 25.20 -18.43
C PHE A 627 18.27 25.39 -17.19
N GLU A 628 17.96 24.34 -16.43
CA GLU A 628 17.13 24.47 -15.22
C GLU A 628 17.95 24.36 -13.92
N ASP A 629 18.85 25.32 -13.68
CA ASP A 629 19.56 25.49 -12.40
C ASP A 629 18.68 26.12 -11.29
N ILE A 630 17.37 26.29 -11.53
CA ILE A 630 16.46 27.04 -10.63
C ILE A 630 15.27 26.18 -10.13
N ALA A 631 15.22 24.87 -10.46
CA ALA A 631 14.14 24.02 -9.95
C ALA A 631 14.32 23.79 -8.43
N PRO A 632 13.31 24.09 -7.59
CA PRO A 632 13.41 23.90 -6.15
C PRO A 632 13.61 22.42 -5.82
N ASN A 633 14.44 22.10 -4.82
CA ASN A 633 14.54 20.72 -4.32
C ASN A 633 13.24 20.37 -3.60
N GLU A 634 12.49 19.37 -4.08
CA GLU A 634 11.22 18.93 -3.49
C GLU A 634 11.37 17.76 -2.52
N LEU A 635 12.52 17.07 -2.53
CA LEU A 635 12.76 15.86 -1.75
C LEU A 635 13.96 15.99 -0.82
N TYR A 636 13.84 15.36 0.34
CA TYR A 636 14.98 14.93 1.13
C TYR A 636 15.29 13.47 0.81
N ARG A 637 16.53 13.21 0.41
CA ARG A 637 17.09 11.87 0.33
C ARG A 637 17.73 11.53 1.67
N ILE A 638 17.12 10.59 2.39
CA ILE A 638 17.55 10.15 3.71
C ILE A 638 18.40 8.90 3.55
N GLY A 639 19.62 8.90 4.11
CA GLY A 639 20.47 7.72 4.20
C GLY A 639 20.55 7.21 5.63
N VAL A 640 20.51 5.89 5.83
CA VAL A 640 20.61 5.28 7.17
C VAL A 640 21.56 4.07 7.12
N TRP A 641 22.46 3.95 8.11
CA TRP A 641 23.39 2.81 8.24
C TRP A 641 23.94 2.62 9.66
N ILE A 642 24.46 1.43 9.95
CA ILE A 642 25.23 1.16 11.17
C ILE A 642 26.68 1.60 10.99
N GLY A 643 27.21 2.29 12.00
CA GLY A 643 28.59 2.82 12.05
C GLY A 643 29.71 1.79 12.25
N THR A 644 29.42 0.51 12.09
CA THR A 644 30.38 -0.61 12.20
C THR A 644 30.54 -1.26 10.83
N PRO A 645 31.77 -1.40 10.29
CA PRO A 645 32.00 -2.00 8.98
C PRO A 645 31.46 -3.43 8.87
N THR A 646 30.77 -3.73 7.77
CA THR A 646 30.20 -5.03 7.42
C THR A 646 31.00 -5.68 6.29
N GLN A 647 30.96 -7.01 6.21
CA GLN A 647 31.42 -7.74 5.02
C GLN A 647 30.47 -7.49 3.84
N LEU A 648 30.95 -6.78 2.82
CA LEU A 648 30.18 -6.38 1.65
C LEU A 648 30.27 -7.39 0.50
N LYS A 649 31.37 -8.14 0.43
CA LYS A 649 31.58 -9.18 -0.59
C LYS A 649 32.25 -10.39 0.06
N VAL A 650 31.76 -11.58 -0.24
CA VAL A 650 32.39 -12.85 0.15
C VAL A 650 32.88 -13.52 -1.13
N ASP A 651 34.00 -14.23 -1.08
CA ASP A 651 34.54 -14.94 -2.23
C ASP A 651 33.47 -15.79 -2.93
N GLN A 652 33.46 -15.72 -4.27
CA GLN A 652 32.50 -16.41 -5.15
C GLN A 652 31.03 -15.96 -5.05
N MET A 653 30.67 -15.07 -4.11
CA MET A 653 29.33 -14.49 -4.02
C MET A 653 29.23 -13.12 -4.72
N GLN A 654 28.04 -12.80 -5.22
CA GLN A 654 27.71 -11.44 -5.66
C GLN A 654 27.82 -10.44 -4.49
N PRO A 655 28.25 -9.19 -4.74
CA PRO A 655 28.25 -8.13 -3.75
C PRO A 655 26.90 -7.98 -3.05
N LEU A 656 26.93 -7.71 -1.73
CA LEU A 656 25.73 -7.55 -0.89
C LEU A 656 24.76 -6.50 -1.47
N VAL A 657 25.29 -5.39 -1.99
CA VAL A 657 24.49 -4.32 -2.60
C VAL A 657 23.64 -4.79 -3.78
N ARG A 658 24.17 -5.69 -4.62
CA ARG A 658 23.45 -6.27 -5.77
C ARG A 658 22.37 -7.24 -5.31
N ARG A 659 22.70 -8.15 -4.40
CA ARG A 659 21.72 -9.09 -3.80
C ARG A 659 20.55 -8.35 -3.16
N LYS A 660 20.82 -7.25 -2.45
CA LYS A 660 19.78 -6.41 -1.84
C LYS A 660 18.97 -5.66 -2.88
N PHE A 661 19.59 -5.13 -3.94
CA PHE A 661 18.89 -4.50 -5.05
C PHE A 661 17.93 -5.47 -5.76
N GLU A 662 18.41 -6.67 -6.10
CA GLU A 662 17.59 -7.72 -6.74
C GLU A 662 16.40 -8.13 -5.86
N ALA A 663 16.61 -8.28 -4.54
CA ALA A 663 15.54 -8.56 -3.61
C ALA A 663 14.49 -7.44 -3.54
N LEU A 664 14.93 -6.17 -3.58
CA LEU A 664 14.05 -5.00 -3.58
C LEU A 664 13.29 -4.82 -4.91
N MET A 665 13.88 -5.26 -6.03
CA MET A 665 13.23 -5.28 -7.34
C MET A 665 12.13 -6.33 -7.43
N GLY A 666 12.27 -7.45 -6.72
CA GLY A 666 11.28 -8.51 -6.69
C GLY A 666 9.94 -8.11 -6.05
N ASP A 667 8.89 -8.87 -6.36
CA ASP A 667 7.60 -8.73 -5.69
C ASP A 667 7.76 -9.10 -4.19
N ILE A 668 6.94 -8.47 -3.34
CA ILE A 668 6.76 -8.78 -1.92
C ILE A 668 5.90 -10.04 -1.73
N MET A 669 5.31 -10.54 -2.82
CA MET A 669 4.64 -11.84 -2.87
C MET A 669 5.49 -12.83 -3.66
N ASP A 670 5.33 -14.10 -3.31
CA ASP A 670 5.81 -15.21 -4.12
C ASP A 670 4.97 -15.35 -5.39
N ALA A 671 5.62 -15.59 -6.54
CA ALA A 671 4.95 -15.57 -7.85
C ALA A 671 3.97 -16.74 -8.02
N ASP A 672 4.28 -17.90 -7.44
CA ASP A 672 3.49 -19.12 -7.61
C ASP A 672 2.36 -19.22 -6.58
N THR A 673 2.64 -18.82 -5.34
CA THR A 673 1.74 -19.03 -4.20
C THR A 673 1.01 -17.78 -3.74
N PHE A 674 1.41 -16.59 -4.21
CA PHE A 674 1.01 -15.28 -3.65
C PHE A 674 1.27 -15.15 -2.15
N ALA A 675 2.10 -16.03 -1.57
CA ALA A 675 2.46 -15.96 -0.17
C ALA A 675 3.36 -14.73 0.09
N PRO A 676 3.18 -14.03 1.22
CA PRO A 676 4.04 -12.90 1.57
C PRO A 676 5.50 -13.32 1.75
N ARG A 677 6.41 -12.53 1.19
CA ARG A 677 7.85 -12.63 1.44
C ARG A 677 8.20 -11.81 2.67
N LEU A 678 8.43 -12.50 3.77
CA LEU A 678 8.74 -11.88 5.05
C LEU A 678 10.18 -11.35 5.09
N GLY A 679 10.42 -10.35 5.94
CA GLY A 679 11.75 -9.83 6.22
C GLY A 679 11.88 -8.30 6.17
N GLY A 680 12.92 -7.79 6.82
CA GLY A 680 13.15 -6.35 7.00
C GLY A 680 13.27 -5.55 5.70
N SER A 681 13.84 -6.12 4.63
CA SER A 681 13.98 -5.41 3.36
C SER A 681 12.62 -5.14 2.68
N PHE A 682 11.66 -6.06 2.81
CA PHE A 682 10.30 -5.86 2.28
C PHE A 682 9.49 -4.92 3.17
N GLN A 683 9.68 -4.97 4.49
CA GLN A 683 9.11 -3.99 5.43
C GLN A 683 9.57 -2.57 5.10
N ASP A 684 10.88 -2.38 4.88
CA ASP A 684 11.45 -1.09 4.49
C ASP A 684 10.88 -0.65 3.12
N LYS A 685 10.78 -1.56 2.13
CA LYS A 685 10.21 -1.25 0.81
C LYS A 685 8.76 -0.74 0.90
N ILE A 686 7.93 -1.39 1.72
CA ILE A 686 6.54 -0.98 1.99
C ILE A 686 6.49 0.41 2.63
N CYS A 687 7.30 0.66 3.65
CA CYS A 687 7.34 1.94 4.35
C CYS A 687 7.86 3.08 3.48
N ALA A 688 8.92 2.85 2.70
CA ALA A 688 9.44 3.82 1.75
C ALA A 688 8.42 4.14 0.64
N GLY A 689 7.71 3.13 0.13
CA GLY A 689 6.62 3.33 -0.82
C GLY A 689 5.49 4.19 -0.24
N MET A 690 5.09 3.96 1.02
CA MET A 690 4.10 4.79 1.71
C MET A 690 4.54 6.25 1.88
N LEU A 691 5.79 6.48 2.28
CA LEU A 691 6.32 7.85 2.44
C LEU A 691 6.36 8.61 1.12
N PHE A 692 6.61 7.92 0.01
CA PHE A 692 6.72 8.54 -1.30
C PHE A 692 5.37 8.69 -2.01
N ASN A 693 4.48 7.69 -1.91
CA ASN A 693 3.23 7.61 -2.67
C ASN A 693 1.95 7.85 -1.83
N ASN A 694 2.07 8.10 -0.53
CA ASN A 694 0.97 8.28 0.42
C ASN A 694 0.09 7.03 0.66
N LYS A 695 0.40 5.89 0.04
CA LYS A 695 -0.36 4.63 0.14
C LYS A 695 0.57 3.41 0.19
N PHE A 696 0.16 2.38 0.92
CA PHE A 696 0.92 1.13 1.01
C PHE A 696 0.71 0.23 -0.21
N SER A 697 -0.49 0.22 -0.79
CA SER A 697 -0.82 -0.59 -1.97
C SER A 697 0.00 -0.24 -3.22
N LEU A 698 0.59 0.96 -3.26
CA LEU A 698 1.44 1.42 -4.36
C LEU A 698 2.90 0.95 -4.21
N VAL A 699 3.20 0.05 -3.26
CA VAL A 699 4.55 -0.50 -3.05
C VAL A 699 5.14 -1.21 -4.27
N GLN A 700 4.32 -1.68 -5.21
CA GLN A 700 4.77 -2.33 -6.45
C GLN A 700 4.64 -1.48 -7.70
N ASN A 701 4.18 -0.23 -7.61
CA ASN A 701 4.12 0.64 -8.78
C ASN A 701 5.55 0.88 -9.31
N GLY A 702 5.75 0.69 -10.61
CA GLY A 702 7.06 0.80 -11.29
C GLY A 702 7.83 -0.53 -11.40
N ASP A 703 7.31 -1.62 -10.84
CA ASP A 703 7.86 -2.96 -11.04
C ASP A 703 7.56 -3.51 -12.45
N ASP A 704 8.20 -4.62 -12.81
CA ASP A 704 8.04 -5.27 -14.11
C ASP A 704 7.24 -6.60 -13.99
N ASN A 705 6.38 -6.73 -12.96
CA ASN A 705 5.64 -7.97 -12.71
C ASN A 705 4.46 -8.12 -13.70
N PRO A 706 4.42 -9.16 -14.56
CA PRO A 706 3.37 -9.34 -15.55
C PRO A 706 1.98 -9.64 -14.94
N THR A 707 1.94 -10.10 -13.67
CA THR A 707 0.70 -10.45 -12.96
C THR A 707 -0.05 -9.25 -12.39
N ARG A 708 0.59 -8.06 -12.39
CA ARG A 708 0.05 -6.81 -11.88
C ARG A 708 -0.39 -5.89 -13.03
N ASP A 709 -1.48 -5.17 -12.83
CA ASP A 709 -1.90 -4.13 -13.77
C ASP A 709 -0.94 -2.93 -13.68
N THR A 710 -0.08 -2.78 -14.68
CA THR A 710 0.89 -1.68 -14.77
C THR A 710 0.34 -0.46 -15.50
N SER A 711 -0.91 -0.48 -15.96
CA SER A 711 -1.50 0.62 -16.76
C SER A 711 -1.65 1.94 -16.00
N ASN A 712 -1.64 1.89 -14.66
CA ASN A 712 -1.72 3.06 -13.78
C ASN A 712 -0.34 3.51 -13.25
N ASP A 713 0.74 2.84 -13.64
CA ASP A 713 2.08 3.23 -13.23
C ASP A 713 2.49 4.52 -13.91
N SER A 714 2.98 5.46 -13.12
CA SER A 714 3.48 6.71 -13.65
C SER A 714 4.98 6.66 -13.96
N ASP A 715 5.46 7.58 -14.80
CA ASP A 715 6.89 7.75 -15.08
C ASP A 715 7.71 8.01 -13.80
N ARG A 716 7.09 8.66 -12.81
CA ARG A 716 7.66 8.87 -11.47
C ARG A 716 7.87 7.52 -10.77
N ASP A 717 6.85 6.67 -10.77
CA ASP A 717 6.93 5.36 -10.11
C ASP A 717 8.04 4.51 -10.73
N ILE A 718 8.08 4.43 -12.07
CA ILE A 718 9.13 3.72 -12.81
C ILE A 718 10.54 4.28 -12.50
N SER A 719 10.64 5.59 -12.30
CA SER A 719 11.92 6.27 -12.07
C SER A 719 12.50 6.06 -10.67
N TYR A 720 11.63 5.93 -9.66
CA TYR A 720 12.01 5.79 -8.26
C TYR A 720 11.92 4.36 -7.75
N PHE A 721 11.28 3.46 -8.48
CA PHE A 721 11.26 2.04 -8.14
C PHE A 721 12.65 1.39 -8.34
N PRO A 722 13.14 0.59 -7.38
CA PRO A 722 12.51 0.30 -6.10
C PRO A 722 12.70 1.47 -5.12
N TRP A 723 11.71 1.72 -4.24
CA TRP A 723 11.65 2.89 -3.35
C TRP A 723 12.85 3.07 -2.41
N ILE A 724 13.70 2.06 -2.30
CA ILE A 724 14.96 2.06 -1.57
C ILE A 724 16.12 1.84 -2.54
N ILE A 725 17.11 2.71 -2.43
CA ILE A 725 18.38 2.59 -3.14
C ILE A 725 19.41 1.99 -2.18
N PRO A 726 19.81 0.72 -2.36
CA PRO A 726 20.91 0.16 -1.60
C PRO A 726 22.24 0.77 -2.08
N ALA A 727 23.11 1.05 -1.11
CA ALA A 727 24.41 1.63 -1.37
C ALA A 727 25.48 1.03 -0.46
N THR A 728 26.74 1.14 -0.89
CA THR A 728 27.89 0.72 -0.09
C THR A 728 29.05 1.67 -0.25
N SER A 729 29.84 1.85 0.80
CA SER A 729 31.07 2.65 0.77
C SER A 729 32.23 1.91 1.44
N PRO A 730 33.48 2.06 0.96
CA PRO A 730 34.64 1.48 1.63
C PRO A 730 34.87 2.09 3.01
N GLU A 731 35.50 1.33 3.90
CA GLU A 731 35.83 1.78 5.26
C GLU A 731 36.73 3.03 5.26
N SER A 732 37.68 3.10 4.33
CA SER A 732 38.62 4.23 4.18
C SER A 732 37.99 5.50 3.62
N ALA A 733 36.81 5.42 3.00
CA ALA A 733 36.10 6.56 2.45
C ALA A 733 34.57 6.36 2.62
N PRO A 734 34.04 6.61 3.84
CA PRO A 734 32.66 6.31 4.20
C PRO A 734 31.60 7.10 3.43
N HIS A 735 31.97 8.07 2.58
CA HIS A 735 31.04 8.87 1.77
C HIS A 735 31.23 8.68 0.27
N ASN A 736 32.13 7.79 -0.14
CA ASN A 736 32.31 7.38 -1.53
C ASN A 736 31.37 6.23 -1.85
N ASP A 737 30.09 6.55 -2.04
CA ASP A 737 29.04 5.54 -2.20
C ASP A 737 29.03 4.92 -3.60
N ILE A 738 28.80 3.62 -3.63
CA ILE A 738 28.39 2.86 -4.81
C ILE A 738 26.91 2.53 -4.64
N GLU A 739 26.05 3.17 -5.44
CA GLU A 739 24.60 3.07 -5.39
C GLU A 739 24.09 2.22 -6.57
N VAL A 740 23.19 1.28 -6.30
CA VAL A 740 22.59 0.43 -7.36
C VAL A 740 21.11 0.81 -7.52
N CYS A 741 20.72 1.19 -8.74
CA CYS A 741 19.34 1.55 -9.08
C CYS A 741 18.97 1.16 -10.52
N LYS A 742 17.66 1.07 -10.82
CA LYS A 742 17.11 0.64 -12.13
C LYS A 742 17.62 1.46 -13.33
N ARG A 743 18.03 2.71 -13.10
CA ARG A 743 18.53 3.63 -14.13
C ARG A 743 19.96 3.35 -14.61
N VAL A 744 20.76 2.67 -13.81
CA VAL A 744 22.16 2.38 -14.16
C VAL A 744 22.19 1.15 -15.07
N LYS A 745 22.44 1.36 -16.36
CA LYS A 745 22.56 0.30 -17.37
C LYS A 745 23.97 -0.30 -17.42
N GLU A 746 24.51 -0.71 -16.27
CA GLU A 746 25.79 -1.43 -16.21
C GLU A 746 25.52 -2.94 -16.11
N SER A 747 26.17 -3.72 -16.98
CA SER A 747 26.10 -5.19 -16.91
C SER A 747 26.77 -5.72 -15.63
N ASP A 748 26.37 -6.90 -15.15
CA ASP A 748 26.95 -7.49 -13.93
C ASP A 748 28.48 -7.68 -14.05
N ASN A 749 28.96 -8.03 -15.25
CA ASN A 749 30.39 -8.16 -15.53
C ASN A 749 31.13 -6.81 -15.42
N GLU A 750 30.52 -5.71 -15.84
CA GLU A 750 31.11 -4.37 -15.69
C GLU A 750 31.10 -3.91 -14.24
N PHE A 751 29.99 -4.14 -13.53
CA PHE A 751 29.86 -3.80 -12.12
C PHE A 751 30.88 -4.57 -11.26
N ASN A 752 30.97 -5.90 -11.44
CA ASN A 752 31.88 -6.74 -10.68
C ASN A 752 33.37 -6.42 -10.94
N LYS A 753 33.71 -5.90 -12.12
CA LYS A 753 35.07 -5.40 -12.42
C LYS A 753 35.39 -4.09 -11.69
N LYS A 754 34.41 -3.21 -11.52
CA LYS A 754 34.57 -1.92 -10.83
C LYS A 754 34.47 -2.05 -9.31
N TYR A 755 33.71 -3.02 -8.82
CA TYR A 755 33.45 -3.23 -7.40
C TYR A 755 34.58 -4.03 -6.73
N ASN A 756 35.42 -3.36 -5.95
CA ASN A 756 36.63 -3.93 -5.34
C ASN A 756 36.66 -3.85 -3.80
N HIS A 757 35.56 -3.50 -3.14
CA HIS A 757 35.52 -3.36 -1.68
C HIS A 757 34.94 -4.61 -1.00
N GLU A 758 35.75 -5.30 -0.19
CA GLU A 758 35.32 -6.48 0.56
C GLU A 758 34.62 -6.12 1.87
N ARG A 759 35.08 -5.07 2.55
CA ARG A 759 34.55 -4.58 3.83
C ARG A 759 34.28 -3.07 3.76
N GLY A 760 33.23 -2.62 4.45
CA GLY A 760 32.83 -1.22 4.46
C GLY A 760 31.43 -1.04 5.04
N TYR A 761 30.76 0.06 4.71
CA TYR A 761 29.42 0.36 5.23
C TYR A 761 28.35 0.00 4.21
N PHE A 762 27.33 -0.72 4.63
CA PHE A 762 26.11 -0.90 3.86
C PHE A 762 25.10 0.17 4.28
N LYS A 763 24.54 0.87 3.30
CA LYS A 763 23.61 1.97 3.51
C LYS A 763 22.33 1.75 2.72
N LYS A 764 21.23 2.28 3.24
CA LYS A 764 19.99 2.41 2.50
C LYS A 764 19.62 3.88 2.34
N TYR A 765 19.20 4.23 1.13
CA TYR A 765 18.67 5.55 0.83
C TYR A 765 17.21 5.47 0.40
N PHE A 766 16.39 6.36 0.93
CA PHE A 766 14.99 6.52 0.52
C PHE A 766 14.65 8.02 0.45
N HIS A 767 13.48 8.34 -0.09
CA HIS A 767 13.07 9.73 -0.30
C HIS A 767 11.86 10.07 0.56
N VAL A 768 11.88 11.29 1.11
CA VAL A 768 10.74 11.88 1.82
C VAL A 768 10.49 13.28 1.26
N TRP A 769 9.23 13.67 1.18
CA TRP A 769 8.85 14.96 0.63
C TRP A 769 9.22 16.12 1.56
N LYS A 770 9.69 17.22 0.99
CA LYS A 770 9.83 18.50 1.69
C LYS A 770 8.45 19.12 1.86
N ALA A 771 8.11 19.53 3.07
CA ALA A 771 6.89 20.27 3.31
C ALA A 771 6.97 21.65 2.64
N ALA A 772 5.85 22.15 2.15
CA ALA A 772 5.76 23.50 1.56
C ALA A 772 4.41 24.14 1.87
N ASN A 773 4.35 25.47 1.82
CA ASN A 773 3.14 26.18 2.22
C ASN A 773 2.10 26.23 1.09
N ILE A 774 2.49 26.64 -0.12
CA ILE A 774 1.53 26.97 -1.18
C ILE A 774 1.98 26.38 -2.51
N LYS A 775 1.04 25.79 -3.25
CA LYS A 775 1.19 25.40 -4.67
C LYS A 775 0.08 26.01 -5.49
N GLN A 776 0.45 26.60 -6.63
CA GLN A 776 -0.49 27.03 -7.65
C GLN A 776 -0.69 25.90 -8.66
N VAL A 777 -1.94 25.59 -8.98
CA VAL A 777 -2.33 24.60 -9.98
C VAL A 777 -3.15 25.30 -11.05
N ASN A 778 -2.60 25.37 -12.25
CA ASN A 778 -3.14 26.23 -13.31
C ASN A 778 -4.06 25.47 -14.28
N ARG A 779 -3.82 24.17 -14.48
CA ARG A 779 -4.56 23.29 -15.41
C ARG A 779 -4.45 21.84 -14.96
N MET A 780 -5.23 20.95 -15.59
CA MET A 780 -5.06 19.48 -15.50
C MET A 780 -3.77 19.00 -16.22
N ARG A 781 -2.61 19.57 -15.88
CA ARG A 781 -1.31 19.10 -16.40
C ARG A 781 -0.91 17.83 -15.68
N GLN A 782 -0.39 16.85 -16.42
CA GLN A 782 0.22 15.64 -15.82
C GLN A 782 1.30 16.00 -14.80
N ASP A 783 2.02 17.10 -15.02
CA ASP A 783 3.09 17.61 -14.15
C ASP A 783 2.70 17.75 -12.66
N ASP A 784 1.52 18.31 -12.38
CA ASP A 784 1.11 18.64 -11.01
C ASP A 784 0.50 17.45 -10.26
N PHE A 785 0.05 16.42 -10.98
CA PHE A 785 -0.63 15.26 -10.38
C PHE A 785 0.22 13.97 -10.41
N VAL A 786 1.21 13.90 -11.30
CA VAL A 786 2.11 12.75 -11.42
C VAL A 786 3.41 12.99 -10.66
N TRP A 787 4.11 14.08 -10.95
CA TRP A 787 5.46 14.33 -10.43
C TRP A 787 5.50 15.07 -9.10
N GLU A 788 4.35 15.53 -8.61
CA GLU A 788 4.23 16.29 -7.37
C GLU A 788 3.29 15.60 -6.38
N ASN A 789 3.54 15.76 -5.09
CA ASN A 789 2.65 15.30 -4.02
C ASN A 789 1.84 16.48 -3.48
N LEU A 790 0.64 16.69 -4.01
CA LEU A 790 -0.20 17.84 -3.63
C LEU A 790 -0.55 17.86 -2.13
N ALA A 791 -0.56 16.72 -1.46
CA ALA A 791 -0.86 16.65 -0.02
C ALA A 791 0.25 17.28 0.85
N ARG A 792 1.48 17.47 0.31
CA ARG A 792 2.59 18.11 1.05
C ARG A 792 2.42 19.61 1.24
N PHE A 793 1.47 20.20 0.52
CA PHE A 793 1.21 21.63 0.56
C PHE A 793 0.12 21.97 1.56
N ARG A 794 0.35 23.03 2.32
CA ARG A 794 -0.66 23.55 3.24
C ARG A 794 -1.88 24.12 2.51
N PHE A 795 -1.65 24.78 1.38
CA PHE A 795 -2.67 25.38 0.51
C PHE A 795 -2.44 25.01 -0.95
N ILE A 796 -3.54 24.73 -1.65
CA ILE A 796 -3.57 24.67 -3.11
C ILE A 796 -4.40 25.83 -3.64
N SER A 797 -3.81 26.66 -4.50
CA SER A 797 -4.51 27.74 -5.19
C SER A 797 -4.85 27.33 -6.62
N LEU A 798 -6.13 27.42 -6.99
CA LEU A 798 -6.62 27.05 -8.30
C LEU A 798 -6.61 28.26 -9.24
N PHE A 799 -5.72 28.23 -10.24
CA PHE A 799 -5.59 29.28 -11.25
C PHE A 799 -6.04 28.76 -12.61
N ALA A 800 -7.29 28.30 -12.69
CA ALA A 800 -7.89 27.75 -13.90
C ALA A 800 -9.07 28.63 -14.40
N PRO A 801 -9.37 28.61 -15.72
CA PRO A 801 -10.59 29.20 -16.28
C PRO A 801 -11.84 28.65 -15.58
N ILE A 802 -12.90 29.46 -15.50
CA ILE A 802 -14.14 29.15 -14.74
C ILE A 802 -14.70 27.76 -15.10
N GLY A 803 -14.70 27.38 -16.39
CA GLY A 803 -15.25 26.10 -16.85
C GLY A 803 -14.47 24.84 -16.44
N GLU A 804 -13.17 24.94 -16.13
CA GLU A 804 -12.33 23.80 -15.72
C GLU A 804 -12.12 23.73 -14.20
N ARG A 805 -12.46 24.81 -13.49
CA ARG A 805 -12.12 24.98 -12.07
C ARG A 805 -12.81 23.97 -11.16
N GLN A 806 -14.07 23.63 -11.44
CA GLN A 806 -14.81 22.68 -10.61
C GLN A 806 -14.20 21.28 -10.70
N GLN A 807 -13.90 20.81 -11.92
CA GLN A 807 -13.22 19.52 -12.14
C GLN A 807 -11.82 19.50 -11.50
N LEU A 808 -11.08 20.61 -11.58
CA LEU A 808 -9.78 20.73 -10.93
C LEU A 808 -9.89 20.72 -9.41
N TRP A 809 -10.89 21.41 -8.85
CA TRP A 809 -11.19 21.41 -7.42
C TRP A 809 -11.49 20.00 -6.93
N GLU A 810 -12.37 19.27 -7.62
CA GLU A 810 -12.71 17.87 -7.31
C GLU A 810 -11.46 16.99 -7.36
N LYS A 811 -10.61 17.17 -8.38
CA LYS A 811 -9.38 16.39 -8.52
C LYS A 811 -8.38 16.67 -7.38
N VAL A 812 -8.16 17.92 -7.01
CA VAL A 812 -7.29 18.29 -5.87
C VAL A 812 -7.90 17.82 -4.54
N ARG A 813 -9.22 17.94 -4.37
CA ARG A 813 -9.93 17.45 -3.19
C ARG A 813 -9.74 15.94 -3.01
N SER A 814 -9.78 15.18 -4.11
CA SER A 814 -9.57 13.72 -4.10
C SER A 814 -8.17 13.30 -3.63
N THR A 815 -7.17 14.19 -3.66
CA THR A 815 -5.83 13.91 -3.11
C THR A 815 -5.74 14.16 -1.61
N GLY A 816 -6.84 14.50 -0.95
CA GLY A 816 -6.92 14.71 0.50
C GLY A 816 -6.54 16.12 0.98
N VAL A 817 -6.42 17.09 0.07
CA VAL A 817 -6.14 18.48 0.42
C VAL A 817 -7.39 19.14 0.99
N ILE A 818 -7.26 19.82 2.14
CA ILE A 818 -8.37 20.56 2.78
C ILE A 818 -8.43 22.01 2.30
N ARG A 819 -7.31 22.75 2.38
CA ARG A 819 -7.28 24.18 2.08
C ARG A 819 -7.08 24.40 0.57
N ILE A 820 -8.20 24.61 -0.13
CA ILE A 820 -8.21 24.87 -1.58
C ILE A 820 -8.78 26.27 -1.80
N ILE A 821 -8.02 27.15 -2.44
CA ILE A 821 -8.42 28.54 -2.72
C ILE A 821 -8.90 28.64 -4.18
N SER A 822 -10.16 29.05 -4.35
CA SER A 822 -10.89 29.10 -5.62
C SER A 822 -11.17 30.55 -6.05
N GLN A 823 -10.21 31.20 -6.72
CA GLN A 823 -10.33 32.64 -7.03
C GLN A 823 -11.46 33.01 -8.01
N THR A 824 -12.45 33.80 -7.59
CA THR A 824 -13.34 34.52 -8.51
C THR A 824 -12.65 35.78 -9.05
N GLN A 825 -12.64 35.94 -10.38
CA GLN A 825 -11.93 37.03 -11.07
C GLN A 825 -12.44 38.40 -10.61
N ASN A 826 -11.52 39.27 -10.15
CA ASN A 826 -11.55 40.72 -10.34
C ASN A 826 -10.23 41.46 -9.98
N LEU A 827 -9.17 40.75 -9.56
CA LEU A 827 -7.86 41.36 -9.27
C LEU A 827 -6.74 40.81 -10.17
N LEU A 828 -7.06 40.57 -11.44
CA LEU A 828 -6.10 40.19 -12.47
C LEU A 828 -5.61 41.44 -13.17
N GLU A 829 -4.64 42.15 -12.58
CA GLU A 829 -3.70 42.91 -13.42
C GLU A 829 -2.33 43.18 -12.75
N ASP A 830 -2.14 43.06 -11.43
CA ASP A 830 -0.82 43.25 -10.81
C ASP A 830 -0.63 42.48 -9.49
N GLN A 831 -0.54 41.15 -9.51
CA GLN A 831 -0.16 40.37 -8.32
C GLN A 831 1.01 39.41 -8.64
N PRO A 832 2.12 39.43 -7.87
CA PRO A 832 3.34 38.66 -8.15
C PRO A 832 3.12 37.14 -8.08
N LYS A 833 4.06 36.41 -8.67
CA LYS A 833 4.26 34.98 -8.44
C LYS A 833 4.37 34.69 -6.94
N GLY A 834 3.39 33.96 -6.39
CA GLY A 834 3.41 33.43 -5.02
C GLY A 834 2.61 34.28 -4.04
N TYR A 835 1.52 33.73 -3.50
CA TYR A 835 0.90 34.27 -2.30
C TYR A 835 1.86 34.10 -1.12
N ASP A 836 1.93 35.09 -0.24
CA ASP A 836 2.45 34.87 1.12
C ASP A 836 1.47 33.98 1.90
N ILE A 837 1.96 33.23 2.89
CA ILE A 837 1.14 32.34 3.72
C ILE A 837 0.00 33.09 4.42
N LEU A 838 0.24 34.33 4.84
CA LEU A 838 -0.77 35.16 5.47
C LEU A 838 -1.92 35.50 4.51
N GLU A 839 -1.61 35.87 3.27
CA GLU A 839 -2.63 36.15 2.25
C GLU A 839 -3.40 34.88 1.85
N ALA A 840 -2.72 33.73 1.79
CA ALA A 840 -3.39 32.45 1.56
C ALA A 840 -4.40 32.13 2.66
N TYR A 841 -4.07 32.39 3.93
CA TYR A 841 -5.02 32.25 5.03
C TYR A 841 -6.21 33.20 4.91
N LYS A 842 -6.00 34.48 4.62
CA LYS A 842 -7.11 35.45 4.47
C LYS A 842 -8.09 35.00 3.38
N LEU A 843 -7.58 34.55 2.23
CA LEU A 843 -8.39 34.02 1.15
C LEU A 843 -9.12 32.73 1.56
N TRP A 844 -8.44 31.84 2.27
CA TRP A 844 -9.04 30.60 2.75
C TRP A 844 -10.14 30.82 3.79
N LEU A 845 -9.93 31.71 4.76
CA LEU A 845 -10.95 32.01 5.78
C LEU A 845 -12.24 32.55 5.16
N ARG A 846 -12.17 33.34 4.08
CA ARG A 846 -13.34 33.78 3.31
C ARG A 846 -14.13 32.62 2.69
N GLU A 847 -13.46 31.53 2.33
CA GLU A 847 -14.11 30.32 1.79
C GLU A 847 -14.56 29.35 2.90
N TRP A 848 -13.88 29.35 4.05
CA TRP A 848 -14.06 28.36 5.11
C TRP A 848 -15.08 28.76 6.18
N ILE A 849 -15.01 30.02 6.65
CA ILE A 849 -15.92 30.56 7.67
C ILE A 849 -17.23 30.98 7.00
N SER A 850 -18.35 30.57 7.57
CA SER A 850 -19.67 30.84 6.99
C SER A 850 -20.19 32.23 7.38
N GLU A 851 -19.82 32.69 8.56
CA GLU A 851 -20.21 33.96 9.16
C GLU A 851 -19.60 35.16 8.43
N ASP A 852 -20.35 36.25 8.34
CA ASP A 852 -19.87 37.51 7.73
C ASP A 852 -18.77 38.16 8.54
N ALA A 853 -18.90 38.11 9.86
CA ALA A 853 -17.94 38.67 10.79
C ALA A 853 -17.96 37.82 12.08
N LEU A 854 -16.76 37.53 12.61
CA LEU A 854 -16.60 36.82 13.88
C LEU A 854 -15.50 37.43 14.77
N GLN A 855 -15.71 37.43 16.09
CA GLN A 855 -14.74 37.90 17.09
C GLN A 855 -14.42 36.77 18.08
N VAL A 856 -13.14 36.54 18.37
CA VAL A 856 -12.67 35.60 19.42
C VAL A 856 -11.89 36.38 20.48
N ASN A 857 -12.36 36.35 21.72
CA ASN A 857 -11.65 36.90 22.88
C ASN A 857 -10.86 35.82 23.60
N ILE A 858 -9.60 36.10 23.95
CA ILE A 858 -8.74 35.20 24.72
C ILE A 858 -8.56 35.78 26.12
N LEU A 859 -9.02 35.05 27.13
CA LEU A 859 -8.78 35.33 28.52
C LEU A 859 -7.75 34.34 29.07
N VAL A 860 -6.75 34.83 29.80
CA VAL A 860 -5.81 33.99 30.55
C VAL A 860 -6.01 34.29 32.03
N ASP A 861 -6.34 33.27 32.82
CA ASP A 861 -6.61 33.39 34.26
C ASP A 861 -7.64 34.49 34.60
N GLY A 862 -8.65 34.66 33.73
CA GLY A 862 -9.74 35.64 33.88
C GLY A 862 -9.45 37.05 33.37
N LEU A 863 -8.22 37.33 32.88
CA LEU A 863 -7.85 38.62 32.28
C LEU A 863 -7.91 38.52 30.75
N LEU A 864 -8.55 39.49 30.08
CA LEU A 864 -8.55 39.59 28.62
C LEU A 864 -7.15 39.94 28.12
N THR A 865 -6.47 39.00 27.47
CA THR A 865 -5.09 39.16 26.98
C THR A 865 -5.00 39.33 25.45
N GLY A 866 -6.10 39.12 24.73
CA GLY A 866 -6.15 39.39 23.31
C GLY A 866 -7.53 39.24 22.66
N ARG A 867 -7.70 39.86 21.50
CA ARG A 867 -8.92 39.76 20.67
C ARG A 867 -8.55 39.54 19.20
N MET A 868 -9.11 38.51 18.59
CA MET A 868 -9.04 38.24 17.16
C MET A 868 -10.35 38.66 16.50
N MET A 869 -10.29 39.42 15.42
CA MET A 869 -11.46 39.83 14.63
C MET A 869 -11.33 39.36 13.20
N PHE A 870 -12.44 38.88 12.65
CA PHE A 870 -12.61 38.50 11.25
C PHE A 870 -13.79 39.24 10.65
N ASP A 871 -13.62 39.74 9.44
CA ASP A 871 -14.68 40.29 8.59
C ASP A 871 -14.43 39.90 7.14
N LYS A 872 -15.34 39.14 6.54
CA LYS A 872 -15.17 38.62 5.19
C LYS A 872 -15.28 39.70 4.12
N ASN A 873 -15.97 40.82 4.43
CA ASN A 873 -16.36 41.85 3.48
C ASN A 873 -15.35 43.01 3.40
N THR A 874 -14.35 43.06 4.28
CA THR A 874 -13.32 44.10 4.31
C THR A 874 -12.04 43.66 3.60
N GLU A 875 -11.17 44.62 3.29
CA GLU A 875 -9.80 44.33 2.83
C GLU A 875 -8.94 43.74 3.96
N GLU A 876 -9.09 44.24 5.19
CA GLU A 876 -8.44 43.71 6.39
C GLU A 876 -9.26 42.55 6.97
N VAL A 877 -9.17 41.39 6.34
CA VAL A 877 -9.97 40.19 6.67
C VAL A 877 -9.76 39.69 8.10
N PHE A 878 -8.56 39.87 8.65
CA PHE A 878 -8.19 39.40 9.98
C PHE A 878 -7.34 40.45 10.69
N ARG A 879 -7.67 40.70 11.95
CA ARG A 879 -6.91 41.58 12.84
C ARG A 879 -6.82 41.01 14.25
N TYR A 880 -5.67 41.20 14.88
CA TYR A 880 -5.46 40.84 16.28
C TYR A 880 -5.14 42.09 17.09
N TYR A 881 -5.72 42.19 18.28
CA TYR A 881 -5.46 43.22 19.27
C TYR A 881 -4.87 42.59 20.54
N ASN A 882 -3.76 43.12 21.03
CA ASN A 882 -3.17 42.70 22.30
C ASN A 882 -3.76 43.45 23.51
N THR A 883 -3.31 43.08 24.70
CA THR A 883 -3.70 43.72 25.97
C THR A 883 -3.60 45.25 25.95
N ASP A 884 -2.57 45.82 25.34
CA ASP A 884 -2.33 47.27 25.33
C ASP A 884 -3.28 47.99 24.35
N GLU A 885 -3.56 47.38 23.19
CA GLU A 885 -4.42 47.92 22.13
C GLU A 885 -5.93 47.76 22.44
N LEU A 886 -6.27 46.85 23.36
CA LEU A 886 -7.65 46.59 23.77
C LEU A 886 -8.30 47.78 24.50
N ALA A 887 -7.51 48.62 25.17
CA ALA A 887 -8.02 49.79 25.90
C ALA A 887 -8.47 50.94 24.97
N GLU A 888 -8.03 50.96 23.72
CA GLU A 888 -8.34 52.01 22.73
C GLU A 888 -9.51 51.64 21.80
N THR A 889 -10.02 50.41 21.90
CA THR A 889 -10.97 49.81 20.94
C THR A 889 -12.24 49.26 21.62
N GLU A 890 -12.94 50.13 22.36
CA GLU A 890 -14.33 49.90 22.79
C GLU A 890 -15.29 50.34 21.69
N THR A 891 -15.44 49.52 20.64
CA THR A 891 -16.53 49.69 19.66
C THR A 891 -17.51 48.52 19.78
N GLU A 892 -18.81 48.82 19.74
CA GLU A 892 -19.88 47.81 19.68
C GLU A 892 -19.68 46.94 18.43
N TYR A 893 -19.33 45.67 18.63
CA TYR A 893 -19.22 44.69 17.57
C TYR A 893 -20.57 44.00 17.35
N SER A 894 -21.11 44.05 16.14
CA SER A 894 -22.43 43.47 15.82
C SER A 894 -22.37 42.03 15.27
N GLY A 895 -21.18 41.44 15.17
CA GLY A 895 -20.97 40.07 14.67
C GLY A 895 -21.03 39.01 15.77
N HIS A 896 -20.78 37.75 15.40
CA HIS A 896 -20.73 36.65 16.37
C HIS A 896 -19.51 36.77 17.28
N GLN A 897 -19.71 36.65 18.60
CA GLN A 897 -18.64 36.75 19.59
C GLN A 897 -18.43 35.41 20.29
N HIS A 898 -17.17 35.00 20.37
CA HIS A 898 -16.71 33.77 21.00
C HIS A 898 -15.66 34.09 22.06
N THR A 899 -15.66 33.40 23.19
CA THR A 899 -14.76 33.71 24.31
C THR A 899 -14.08 32.45 24.83
N ILE A 900 -12.76 32.51 24.99
CA ILE A 900 -11.92 31.37 25.37
C ILE A 900 -11.20 31.71 26.67
N HIS A 901 -11.44 30.92 27.71
CA HIS A 901 -10.75 31.04 28.99
C HIS A 901 -9.64 30.01 29.08
N LEU A 902 -8.39 30.47 29.09
CA LEU A 902 -7.18 29.65 29.20
C LEU A 902 -6.61 29.74 30.62
N ALA A 903 -6.07 28.63 31.11
CA ALA A 903 -5.32 28.58 32.36
C ALA A 903 -4.10 27.65 32.24
N HIS A 904 -2.99 28.00 32.88
CA HIS A 904 -1.78 27.17 32.90
C HIS A 904 -1.77 26.25 34.14
N GLY A 905 -1.86 24.93 33.92
CA GLY A 905 -1.83 23.95 35.02
C GLY A 905 -2.97 24.09 36.05
N GLY A 906 -2.79 23.48 37.23
CA GLY A 906 -3.69 23.60 38.39
C GLY A 906 -4.80 22.54 38.52
N PHE A 907 -5.32 22.38 39.75
CA PHE A 907 -6.40 21.47 40.16
C PHE A 907 -7.69 22.22 40.55
N THR A 908 -7.96 23.39 39.98
CA THR A 908 -9.22 24.10 40.28
C THR A 908 -10.41 23.25 39.83
N SER A 909 -11.58 23.45 40.44
CA SER A 909 -12.83 22.79 40.02
C SER A 909 -13.60 23.59 38.98
N ASP A 910 -13.03 24.70 38.49
CA ASP A 910 -13.68 25.53 37.47
C ASP A 910 -13.58 24.82 36.12
N ASN A 911 -14.73 24.36 35.67
CA ASN A 911 -14.90 23.64 34.43
C ASN A 911 -14.90 24.60 33.22
N SER A 912 -15.08 25.92 33.38
CA SER A 912 -15.04 26.85 32.24
C SER A 912 -13.65 27.08 31.64
N LEU A 913 -12.59 26.61 32.32
CA LEU A 913 -11.18 26.85 31.96
C LEU A 913 -10.61 25.75 31.05
N LEU A 914 -10.11 26.14 29.88
CA LEU A 914 -9.24 25.31 29.04
C LEU A 914 -7.82 25.32 29.58
N ARG A 915 -7.42 24.19 30.16
CA ARG A 915 -6.07 24.04 30.70
C ARG A 915 -5.11 23.55 29.63
N TYR A 916 -4.05 24.33 29.42
CA TYR A 916 -2.92 23.89 28.63
C TYR A 916 -1.76 23.47 29.54
N ARG A 917 -0.97 22.51 29.07
CA ARG A 917 0.24 22.06 29.76
C ARG A 917 1.46 22.82 29.24
N SER A 918 2.58 22.71 29.95
CA SER A 918 3.89 23.22 29.51
C SER A 918 4.41 22.57 28.23
N HIS A 919 3.76 21.50 27.75
CA HIS A 919 4.15 20.70 26.58
C HIS A 919 2.94 20.48 25.66
N GLY A 920 3.20 20.23 24.37
CA GLY A 920 2.19 19.99 23.32
C GLY A 920 2.05 21.14 22.31
N ILE A 921 1.31 20.90 21.21
CA ILE A 921 1.28 21.77 20.01
C ILE A 921 0.94 23.23 20.34
N TYR A 922 0.00 23.48 21.26
CA TYR A 922 -0.31 24.84 21.68
C TYR A 922 0.93 25.57 22.24
N ARG A 923 1.75 24.90 23.05
CA ARG A 923 2.98 25.48 23.60
C ARG A 923 4.14 25.47 22.60
N THR A 924 4.37 24.34 21.93
CA THR A 924 5.58 24.11 21.12
C THR A 924 5.51 24.72 19.71
N TYR A 925 4.31 24.97 19.19
CA TYR A 925 4.09 25.59 17.88
C TYR A 925 3.50 27.00 18.01
N PHE A 926 2.33 27.12 18.65
CA PHE A 926 1.65 28.42 18.72
C PHE A 926 2.33 29.38 19.70
N MET A 927 2.84 28.92 20.85
CA MET A 927 3.44 29.79 21.88
C MET A 927 4.96 29.65 22.00
N ARG A 928 5.63 29.09 20.98
CA ARG A 928 7.05 28.69 21.03
C ARG A 928 8.00 29.81 21.45
N ASP A 929 7.74 31.01 20.94
CA ASP A 929 8.63 32.17 21.04
C ASP A 929 8.17 33.15 22.14
N ILE A 930 7.21 32.73 22.98
CA ILE A 930 6.54 33.56 23.99
C ILE A 930 6.81 33.01 25.39
N HIS A 931 7.40 33.83 26.28
CA HIS A 931 7.54 33.50 27.70
C HIS A 931 6.18 33.49 28.41
N ASP A 932 6.01 32.69 29.47
CA ASP A 932 4.74 32.66 30.21
C ASP A 932 4.37 34.07 30.70
N GLY A 933 3.12 34.48 30.45
CA GLY A 933 2.60 35.82 30.76
C GLY A 933 2.91 36.92 29.73
N SER A 934 3.63 36.62 28.63
CA SER A 934 3.88 37.59 27.56
C SER A 934 2.68 37.77 26.61
N PRO A 935 2.45 38.96 26.01
CA PRO A 935 1.29 39.20 25.14
C PRO A 935 1.32 38.36 23.86
N VAL A 936 0.15 37.85 23.47
CA VAL A 936 -0.03 37.02 22.27
C VAL A 936 0.24 37.79 20.95
N SER A 937 0.38 39.13 20.98
CA SER A 937 0.82 39.96 19.83
C SER A 937 2.25 39.72 19.36
N LEU A 938 3.09 39.10 20.19
CA LEU A 938 4.45 38.74 19.78
C LEU A 938 4.45 37.55 18.80
N LEU A 939 3.29 36.91 18.56
CA LEU A 939 3.16 35.86 17.57
C LEU A 939 3.23 36.40 16.16
N ASP A 940 3.89 35.62 15.30
CA ASP A 940 3.76 35.78 13.86
C ASP A 940 2.27 35.72 13.46
N THR A 941 1.81 36.74 12.72
CA THR A 941 0.40 36.89 12.33
C THR A 941 -0.12 35.67 11.58
N SER A 942 0.76 34.94 10.88
CA SER A 942 0.40 33.70 10.18
C SER A 942 0.02 32.55 11.14
N ARG A 943 0.61 32.48 12.34
CA ARG A 943 0.23 31.50 13.38
C ARG A 943 -1.03 31.92 14.10
N LEU A 944 -1.27 33.23 14.27
CA LEU A 944 -2.50 33.75 14.89
C LEU A 944 -3.73 33.46 14.04
N ILE A 945 -3.65 33.72 12.74
CA ILE A 945 -4.77 33.46 11.82
C ILE A 945 -5.04 31.95 11.67
N GLU A 946 -4.01 31.12 11.80
CA GLU A 946 -4.16 29.65 11.88
C GLU A 946 -4.85 29.21 13.18
N LEU A 947 -4.43 29.75 14.31
CA LEU A 947 -5.07 29.46 15.59
C LEU A 947 -6.55 29.87 15.54
N PHE A 948 -6.84 31.02 14.92
CA PHE A 948 -8.20 31.48 14.68
C PHE A 948 -9.00 30.50 13.81
N GLU A 949 -8.44 29.99 12.70
CA GLU A 949 -9.07 28.93 11.89
C GLU A 949 -9.46 27.72 12.75
N ILE A 950 -8.55 27.25 13.60
CA ILE A 950 -8.77 26.08 14.46
C ILE A 950 -9.90 26.32 15.45
N LEU A 951 -9.89 27.48 16.13
CA LEU A 951 -10.86 27.81 17.18
C LEU A 951 -12.27 28.08 16.64
N THR A 952 -12.38 28.48 15.37
CA THR A 952 -13.66 28.85 14.74
C THR A 952 -14.26 27.73 13.90
N THR A 953 -13.50 26.66 13.64
CA THR A 953 -13.99 25.49 12.91
C THR A 953 -14.99 24.70 13.75
N LYS A 954 -16.22 24.57 13.26
CA LYS A 954 -17.29 23.83 13.94
C LYS A 954 -17.25 22.35 13.57
N ILE A 955 -17.16 21.49 14.58
CA ILE A 955 -17.09 20.03 14.42
C ILE A 955 -18.28 19.39 15.14
N THR A 956 -19.03 18.54 14.45
CA THR A 956 -20.11 17.74 15.04
C THR A 956 -19.75 16.27 14.99
N ILE A 957 -19.83 15.57 16.12
CA ILE A 957 -19.40 14.17 16.26
C ILE A 957 -20.54 13.30 16.77
N PHE A 958 -20.78 12.18 16.10
CA PHE A 958 -21.64 11.08 16.51
C PHE A 958 -20.81 9.78 16.51
N ASP A 959 -20.07 9.58 17.60
CA ASP A 959 -19.29 8.37 17.83
C ASP A 959 -19.24 8.09 19.34
N ASN A 960 -19.99 7.06 19.77
CA ASN A 960 -20.09 6.71 21.18
C ASN A 960 -18.72 6.38 21.80
N ARG A 961 -17.73 5.92 21.01
CA ARG A 961 -16.39 5.62 21.52
C ARG A 961 -15.60 6.88 21.86
N ILE A 962 -15.81 7.96 21.12
CA ILE A 962 -15.21 9.27 21.42
C ILE A 962 -15.92 9.86 22.65
N ARG A 963 -17.25 9.87 22.64
CA ARG A 963 -18.06 10.36 23.75
C ARG A 963 -17.71 9.68 25.09
N GLN A 964 -17.62 8.34 25.08
CA GLN A 964 -17.28 7.55 26.26
C GLN A 964 -15.87 7.82 26.81
N ARG A 965 -14.96 8.46 26.07
CA ARG A 965 -13.63 8.84 26.55
C ARG A 965 -13.62 10.20 27.25
N ILE A 966 -14.62 11.03 26.99
CA ILE A 966 -14.68 12.40 27.50
C ILE A 966 -15.29 12.46 28.92
N ARG A 967 -16.00 11.39 29.35
CA ARG A 967 -16.51 11.08 30.71
C ARG A 967 -16.57 12.27 31.68
N ASN A 968 -17.38 13.27 31.35
CA ASN A 968 -18.05 14.17 32.29
C ASN A 968 -19.07 15.00 31.49
N ASN A 969 -20.34 15.08 31.89
CA ASN A 969 -21.33 15.89 31.17
C ASN A 969 -20.91 17.36 31.15
N ASP A 970 -20.32 17.85 32.24
CA ASP A 970 -19.79 19.22 32.34
C ASP A 970 -18.67 19.52 31.33
N ARG A 971 -18.05 18.49 30.74
CA ARG A 971 -17.04 18.66 29.70
C ARG A 971 -17.63 18.76 28.30
N GLU A 972 -18.79 18.16 28.03
CA GLU A 972 -19.43 18.22 26.70
C GLU A 972 -19.80 19.67 26.36
N ASP A 973 -20.31 20.42 27.33
CA ASP A 973 -20.65 21.84 27.18
C ASP A 973 -19.41 22.70 26.91
N ILE A 974 -18.27 22.45 27.58
CA ILE A 974 -17.01 23.17 27.30
C ILE A 974 -16.54 22.95 25.86
N PHE A 975 -16.55 21.70 25.40
CA PHE A 975 -16.13 21.39 24.03
C PHE A 975 -17.00 22.13 23.01
N LYS A 976 -18.31 22.21 23.27
CA LYS A 976 -19.26 22.90 22.41
C LYS A 976 -19.10 24.42 22.45
N GLU A 977 -19.18 25.01 23.65
CA GLU A 977 -19.20 26.46 23.85
C GLU A 977 -17.83 27.12 23.68
N VAL A 978 -16.73 26.40 23.92
CA VAL A 978 -15.38 26.99 23.90
C VAL A 978 -14.56 26.55 22.69
N LEU A 979 -14.70 25.30 22.24
CA LEU A 979 -13.94 24.75 21.12
C LEU A 979 -14.76 24.52 19.85
N ASN A 980 -16.06 24.85 19.85
CA ASN A 980 -16.96 24.59 18.72
C ASN A 980 -17.04 23.10 18.33
N ILE A 981 -16.86 22.19 19.29
CA ILE A 981 -16.93 20.74 19.11
C ILE A 981 -18.19 20.20 19.81
N SER A 982 -19.21 19.85 19.02
CA SER A 982 -20.44 19.22 19.51
C SER A 982 -20.32 17.71 19.48
N ILE A 983 -20.47 17.05 20.64
CA ILE A 983 -20.29 15.61 20.79
C ILE A 983 -21.62 14.98 21.20
N ASN A 984 -22.25 14.29 20.26
CA ASN A 984 -23.60 13.78 20.39
C ASN A 984 -23.61 12.27 20.64
N SER A 985 -24.63 11.84 21.40
CA SER A 985 -24.97 10.44 21.61
C SER A 985 -25.46 9.78 20.32
N GLU A 986 -25.07 8.52 20.10
CA GLU A 986 -25.79 7.66 19.15
C GLU A 986 -27.13 7.14 19.72
N GLU A 987 -27.35 7.25 21.04
CA GLU A 987 -28.53 6.74 21.77
C GLU A 987 -29.46 7.87 22.25
N GLN A 988 -30.77 7.60 22.33
CA GLN A 988 -31.82 8.58 22.69
C GLN A 988 -31.73 9.09 24.15
N PRO A 989 -32.19 10.32 24.46
CA PRO A 989 -32.97 10.56 25.67
C PRO A 989 -34.36 9.95 25.46
N VAL A 990 -34.74 9.07 26.38
CA VAL A 990 -35.97 8.25 26.44
C VAL A 990 -37.21 8.84 25.73
N GLN A 991 -37.67 8.14 24.68
CA GLN A 991 -38.99 8.14 24.02
C GLN A 991 -39.45 9.42 23.27
N ASP A 992 -39.47 9.34 21.93
CA ASP A 992 -40.44 10.09 21.14
C ASP A 992 -41.86 9.53 21.35
N LYS A 993 -42.90 10.32 21.03
CA LYS A 993 -44.30 9.94 21.25
C LYS A 993 -44.80 8.84 20.29
N GLN A 994 -43.96 8.35 19.37
CA GLN A 994 -44.32 7.42 18.30
C GLN A 994 -43.55 6.08 18.36
N GLY A 995 -42.58 5.93 19.27
CA GLY A 995 -41.79 4.71 19.46
C GLY A 995 -40.76 4.44 18.37
N LEU A 996 -40.39 5.43 17.54
CA LEU A 996 -39.42 5.27 16.46
C LEU A 996 -38.01 5.67 16.93
N TRP A 997 -36.98 4.96 16.45
CA TRP A 997 -35.58 5.23 16.84
C TRP A 997 -34.88 6.10 15.80
N TYR A 998 -34.40 7.28 16.21
CA TYR A 998 -33.61 8.18 15.35
C TYR A 998 -32.31 8.68 16.02
N GLY A 999 -31.98 8.19 17.22
CA GLY A 999 -30.92 8.79 18.06
C GLY A 999 -31.19 10.27 18.32
N ASN A 1000 -30.13 11.06 18.50
CA ASN A 1000 -30.20 12.54 18.57
C ASN A 1000 -30.13 13.20 17.18
N TRP A 1001 -30.29 12.44 16.08
CA TRP A 1001 -30.07 12.97 14.73
C TRP A 1001 -30.99 14.13 14.39
N GLU A 1002 -32.31 13.96 14.55
CA GLU A 1002 -33.30 14.99 14.18
C GLU A 1002 -33.14 16.28 14.99
N ASP A 1003 -32.93 16.15 16.31
CA ASP A 1003 -32.81 17.30 17.20
C ASP A 1003 -31.57 18.15 16.90
N GLN A 1004 -30.53 17.54 16.31
CA GLN A 1004 -29.23 18.16 16.07
C GLN A 1004 -29.00 18.54 14.60
N LYS A 1005 -29.97 18.28 13.71
CA LYS A 1005 -29.86 18.58 12.25
C LYS A 1005 -29.50 20.04 11.95
N ASN A 1006 -30.05 20.97 12.73
CA ASN A 1006 -29.77 22.40 12.55
C ASN A 1006 -28.29 22.74 12.85
N GLU A 1007 -27.66 22.04 13.80
CA GLU A 1007 -26.24 22.23 14.12
C GLU A 1007 -25.35 21.69 13.00
N ILE A 1008 -25.75 20.57 12.39
CA ILE A 1008 -25.06 19.95 11.25
C ILE A 1008 -25.06 20.89 10.04
N ALA A 1009 -26.15 21.62 9.79
CA ALA A 1009 -26.23 22.58 8.69
C ALA A 1009 -25.19 23.70 8.80
N GLN A 1010 -24.68 23.99 10.01
CA GLN A 1010 -23.68 25.01 10.27
C GLN A 1010 -22.26 24.45 10.48
N SER A 1011 -22.08 23.14 10.63
CA SER A 1011 -20.77 22.55 10.93
C SER A 1011 -19.86 22.47 9.71
N GLN A 1012 -18.55 22.62 9.86
CA GLN A 1012 -17.60 22.36 8.77
C GLN A 1012 -17.21 20.89 8.69
N PHE A 1013 -17.19 20.19 9.82
CA PHE A 1013 -16.95 18.75 9.89
C PHE A 1013 -18.12 18.01 10.53
N LEU A 1014 -18.57 16.96 9.87
CA LEU A 1014 -19.50 15.99 10.44
C LEU A 1014 -18.82 14.62 10.55
N ILE A 1015 -18.60 14.16 11.76
CA ILE A 1015 -17.97 12.88 12.06
C ILE A 1015 -19.05 11.88 12.51
N LEU A 1016 -19.22 10.79 11.77
CA LEU A 1016 -20.25 9.78 12.02
C LEU A 1016 -19.64 8.39 12.08
N HIS A 1017 -20.02 7.59 13.07
CA HIS A 1017 -19.70 6.17 13.07
C HIS A 1017 -20.59 5.41 12.07
N LEU A 1018 -19.98 4.49 11.31
CA LEU A 1018 -20.66 3.69 10.27
C LEU A 1018 -21.91 2.97 10.82
N SER A 1019 -21.83 2.39 12.02
CA SER A 1019 -22.96 1.67 12.60
C SER A 1019 -24.13 2.57 12.96
N PHE A 1020 -23.88 3.85 13.24
CA PHE A 1020 -24.94 4.82 13.46
C PHE A 1020 -25.70 5.10 12.16
N ILE A 1021 -24.98 5.28 11.05
CA ILE A 1021 -25.55 5.44 9.70
C ILE A 1021 -26.39 4.22 9.31
N GLU A 1022 -25.85 3.02 9.49
CA GLU A 1022 -26.54 1.76 9.18
C GLU A 1022 -27.86 1.63 9.94
N LYS A 1023 -27.86 1.99 11.22
CA LYS A 1023 -29.07 1.92 12.06
C LYS A 1023 -30.11 2.97 11.67
N LEU A 1024 -29.66 4.16 11.25
CA LEU A 1024 -30.54 5.22 10.76
C LEU A 1024 -31.19 4.81 9.43
N LEU A 1025 -30.39 4.26 8.51
CA LEU A 1025 -30.87 3.73 7.22
C LEU A 1025 -31.90 2.62 7.42
N LEU A 1026 -31.62 1.64 8.29
CA LEU A 1026 -32.54 0.55 8.59
C LEU A 1026 -33.88 1.07 9.13
N THR A 1027 -33.84 2.08 10.03
CA THR A 1027 -35.03 2.54 10.74
C THR A 1027 -35.91 3.46 9.88
N LYS A 1028 -35.31 4.34 9.07
CA LYS A 1028 -36.05 5.29 8.21
C LYS A 1028 -36.34 4.77 6.81
N TYR A 1029 -35.38 4.06 6.24
CA TYR A 1029 -35.36 3.73 4.82
C TYR A 1029 -35.38 2.22 4.57
N GLY A 1030 -35.64 1.38 5.58
CA GLY A 1030 -35.67 -0.08 5.41
C GLY A 1030 -36.71 -0.61 4.41
N THR A 1031 -37.68 0.23 4.01
CA THR A 1031 -38.68 -0.07 2.96
C THR A 1031 -38.38 0.61 1.62
N HIS A 1032 -37.30 1.38 1.53
CA HIS A 1032 -36.91 2.08 0.31
C HIS A 1032 -36.45 1.08 -0.77
N PRO A 1033 -36.82 1.24 -2.06
CA PRO A 1033 -36.46 0.28 -3.11
C PRO A 1033 -34.94 0.08 -3.27
N ASP A 1034 -34.17 1.15 -3.04
CA ASP A 1034 -32.70 1.14 -3.10
C ASP A 1034 -32.04 0.77 -1.76
N TYR A 1035 -32.81 0.43 -0.73
CA TYR A 1035 -32.25 -0.01 0.54
C TYR A 1035 -31.55 -1.36 0.38
N ALA A 1036 -30.25 -1.36 0.63
CA ALA A 1036 -29.42 -2.54 0.78
C ALA A 1036 -28.45 -2.30 1.93
N ASP A 1037 -28.06 -3.36 2.63
CA ASP A 1037 -27.03 -3.28 3.67
C ASP A 1037 -25.79 -2.57 3.13
N GLU A 1038 -25.26 -1.61 3.89
CA GLU A 1038 -24.09 -0.78 3.56
C GLU A 1038 -24.30 0.24 2.42
N ASN A 1039 -25.54 0.62 2.06
CA ASN A 1039 -25.80 1.68 1.07
C ASN A 1039 -25.71 3.10 1.65
N ILE A 1040 -24.48 3.57 1.91
CA ILE A 1040 -24.21 4.93 2.42
C ILE A 1040 -24.62 6.02 1.41
N GLY A 1041 -24.67 5.72 0.11
CA GLY A 1041 -25.11 6.68 -0.91
C GLY A 1041 -26.52 7.19 -0.64
N LEU A 1042 -27.42 6.30 -0.22
CA LEU A 1042 -28.78 6.66 0.18
C LEU A 1042 -28.80 7.62 1.38
N PHE A 1043 -27.93 7.39 2.38
CA PHE A 1043 -27.81 8.30 3.52
C PHE A 1043 -27.31 9.68 3.11
N ILE A 1044 -26.29 9.74 2.24
CA ILE A 1044 -25.77 11.01 1.73
C ILE A 1044 -26.87 11.77 0.99
N GLN A 1045 -27.59 11.09 0.10
CA GLN A 1045 -28.63 11.69 -0.72
C GLN A 1045 -29.82 12.20 0.11
N GLU A 1046 -30.34 11.40 1.02
CA GLU A 1046 -31.59 11.70 1.73
C GLU A 1046 -31.39 12.53 3.01
N GLU A 1047 -30.24 12.38 3.70
CA GLU A 1047 -30.02 13.03 4.99
C GLU A 1047 -28.96 14.13 4.96
N ILE A 1048 -27.93 14.04 4.11
CA ILE A 1048 -26.84 15.01 4.09
C ILE A 1048 -27.08 16.11 3.06
N MET A 1049 -27.33 15.75 1.79
CA MET A 1049 -27.50 16.72 0.69
C MET A 1049 -28.55 17.80 0.98
N PRO A 1050 -29.72 17.51 1.59
CA PRO A 1050 -30.70 18.55 1.91
C PRO A 1050 -30.21 19.56 2.95
N LEU A 1051 -29.26 19.18 3.81
CA LEU A 1051 -28.73 20.06 4.86
C LEU A 1051 -27.63 20.99 4.36
N ILE A 1052 -26.91 20.60 3.30
CA ILE A 1052 -25.69 21.30 2.84
C ILE A 1052 -25.83 21.92 1.44
N SER A 1053 -26.96 21.70 0.77
CA SER A 1053 -27.25 22.28 -0.55
C SER A 1053 -27.95 23.62 -0.41
N VAL A 1054 -27.38 24.66 -1.02
CA VAL A 1054 -27.96 25.98 -1.15
C VAL A 1054 -28.16 26.25 -2.63
N ASN A 1055 -29.40 26.50 -3.08
CA ASN A 1055 -29.75 26.70 -4.49
C ASN A 1055 -29.22 25.58 -5.42
N ASP A 1056 -29.44 24.32 -5.06
CA ASP A 1056 -28.96 23.12 -5.79
C ASP A 1056 -27.43 23.01 -5.91
N THR A 1057 -26.67 23.78 -5.13
CA THR A 1057 -25.21 23.69 -5.05
C THR A 1057 -24.75 23.30 -3.65
N ILE A 1058 -23.90 22.27 -3.56
CA ILE A 1058 -23.32 21.82 -2.29
C ILE A 1058 -22.30 22.85 -1.81
N ARG A 1059 -22.41 23.29 -0.55
CA ARG A 1059 -21.42 24.21 0.04
C ARG A 1059 -20.03 23.56 0.09
N LYS A 1060 -19.00 24.35 -0.23
CA LYS A 1060 -17.60 23.85 -0.34
C LYS A 1060 -16.88 23.70 1.00
N ASN A 1061 -17.40 24.31 2.06
CA ASN A 1061 -16.84 24.31 3.41
C ASN A 1061 -17.46 23.23 4.32
N PHE A 1062 -17.78 22.05 3.77
CA PHE A 1062 -18.32 20.93 4.51
C PHE A 1062 -17.56 19.64 4.21
N ILE A 1063 -17.22 18.89 5.25
CA ILE A 1063 -16.49 17.62 5.16
C ILE A 1063 -17.22 16.57 5.99
N LEU A 1064 -17.65 15.49 5.32
CA LEU A 1064 -18.18 14.30 5.95
C LEU A 1064 -17.06 13.30 6.24
N VAL A 1065 -16.92 12.91 7.50
CA VAL A 1065 -15.95 11.91 7.97
C VAL A 1065 -16.69 10.71 8.53
N ILE A 1066 -16.56 9.55 7.88
CA ILE A 1066 -17.18 8.31 8.36
C ILE A 1066 -16.13 7.44 9.04
N THR A 1067 -16.30 7.21 10.34
CA THR A 1067 -15.43 6.31 11.09
C THR A 1067 -15.99 4.88 11.01
N SER A 1068 -15.14 3.89 10.74
CA SER A 1068 -15.56 2.48 10.73
C SER A 1068 -14.71 1.62 11.66
N GLY A 1069 -15.38 0.70 12.37
CA GLY A 1069 -14.71 -0.37 13.09
C GLY A 1069 -14.13 -1.43 12.14
N ARG A 1070 -12.97 -2.00 12.50
CA ARG A 1070 -12.37 -3.17 11.83
C ARG A 1070 -12.07 -3.03 10.33
N GLY A 1071 -11.90 -1.80 9.83
CA GLY A 1071 -11.47 -1.56 8.44
C GLY A 1071 -12.49 -1.97 7.36
N ARG A 1072 -13.79 -1.91 7.68
CA ARG A 1072 -14.87 -2.14 6.68
C ARG A 1072 -14.77 -1.09 5.57
N THR A 1073 -14.59 -1.54 4.33
CA THR A 1073 -14.35 -0.71 3.13
C THR A 1073 -15.31 -1.01 1.96
N LYS A 1074 -16.21 -1.99 2.10
CA LYS A 1074 -17.17 -2.36 1.04
C LYS A 1074 -18.07 -1.20 0.61
N TRP A 1075 -18.59 -0.45 1.59
CA TRP A 1075 -19.37 0.76 1.36
C TRP A 1075 -18.61 1.82 0.55
N TRP A 1076 -17.31 1.99 0.81
CA TRP A 1076 -16.47 2.97 0.11
C TRP A 1076 -16.33 2.62 -1.37
N LYS A 1077 -16.08 1.33 -1.68
CA LYS A 1077 -16.00 0.85 -3.06
C LYS A 1077 -17.31 1.06 -3.84
N ARG A 1078 -18.46 0.87 -3.18
CA ARG A 1078 -19.77 1.14 -3.80
C ARG A 1078 -20.00 2.62 -4.10
N LEU A 1079 -19.50 3.52 -3.25
CA LEU A 1079 -19.52 4.96 -3.55
C LEU A 1079 -18.63 5.27 -4.77
N GLU A 1080 -17.44 4.67 -4.87
CA GLU A 1080 -16.52 4.85 -6.01
C GLU A 1080 -17.11 4.39 -7.36
N GLU A 1081 -18.04 3.43 -7.35
CA GLU A 1081 -18.75 2.95 -8.56
C GLU A 1081 -19.78 3.96 -9.07
N LYS A 1082 -20.29 4.86 -8.22
CA LYS A 1082 -21.36 5.81 -8.52
C LYS A 1082 -20.87 7.24 -8.45
N ARG A 1083 -20.63 7.82 -9.64
CA ARG A 1083 -20.11 9.19 -9.83
C ARG A 1083 -20.94 10.30 -9.18
N GLU A 1084 -22.21 10.06 -8.87
CA GLU A 1084 -23.12 11.01 -8.21
C GLU A 1084 -22.78 11.26 -6.74
N TYR A 1085 -22.02 10.36 -6.10
CA TYR A 1085 -21.64 10.44 -4.68
C TYR A 1085 -20.17 10.79 -4.43
N ILE A 1086 -19.35 10.89 -5.48
CA ILE A 1086 -17.92 11.24 -5.44
C ILE A 1086 -17.78 12.72 -5.75
#